data_AF-A0A813A804-F1
#
_entry.id   AF-A0A813A804-F1
#
_cell.length_a   1.000
_cell.length_b   1.000
_cell.length_c   1.000
_cell.angle_alpha   90.00
_cell.angle_beta   90.00
_cell.angle_gamma   90.00
#
_symmetry.space_group_name_H-M   'P 1'
#
loop_
_entity.id
_entity.type
_entity.pdbx_description
1 polymer ?
#
loop_
_entity_poly.entity_id
_entity_poly.type
_entity_poly.pdbx_seq_one_letter_code
_entity_poly.pdbx_strand_id
1 'polypeptide(L)'
;MMFSAGKGVLGFRLDHQIAYAKRASPSKQKRDGARAVAHRRHLEQQKEVAVSCRLCRKPGRSSSSRASARKRRLAWLAWRSDRHADLPQDKLWVLDRLRIAAETGTSAFGAFVSTFAPQKSVGRQRDCFPLATIAALSYKPPAFSTLRWAVLREFVNFVIAALNWLFGVSKTTRACQPHTGAQQSVIEFILDRVLSTLGRLQEVVPGSWEHHLPDFVPWTARPAPCTFQELEAGRVDNLSVAATCDPLPHLPPHVQDVVTSAKSMFQDAPCDLASFEKFSAGAREEYAKLVTLQLRCGKLGLATSCSGGGTSFTVGKPGGNRLREVWHGRRVSQAAQVPPKPRHLASPTALSFLECSKDRPLRVSKRDASCWFDQLELPASLRLFMAKPAVSTDELVKAGMTCQEQLLYMEAGHDWQEGQLFPVHHVWPMGFAWSSYIAQEVMLMICSRAGIQETSLLACDCETPSSFRSVAAVATDDVMFFSDAGPGVTRQAANAFDDEMTAQGALRNAKKDVNDQLNATCVGVDLVSGCYLDIPGRLLALLITFLFLSTQGRASPKQVHQLLGTLQWYDLLVRPKLSIYEAVYKFTGNKDDDVVVAIPPGVLAELACSLCLGVFWRCDLTRPFLPLLAATDASTEFGFGASVLQAPVSLVRQVARWAEKQGAFLIMDGGTATKSRLGPCHRLGVRLDQFSDIFSVRKKFSGHINVLEGEAFVLYLRWLLRARKHHGRRVVVLLDSAVWLGAAAKGRSSSQLNRLLRKVAALTLAGNLQLNLILVPSAENPSDAPSRGVRRRRKK
;
A
#
# COMPACT_ATOMS: atom_id res chain seq x y z
N MET A 1 15.27 5.93 -31.78
CA MET A 1 16.73 5.63 -31.78
C MET A 1 17.39 6.15 -30.49
N MET A 2 16.91 5.79 -29.29
CA MET A 2 17.43 6.29 -28.00
C MET A 2 17.35 5.21 -26.89
N PHE A 3 17.96 4.04 -27.13
CA PHE A 3 18.16 3.00 -26.11
C PHE A 3 19.53 2.34 -26.26
N SER A 4 20.58 3.14 -26.45
CA SER A 4 21.98 2.68 -26.50
C SER A 4 22.90 3.36 -25.47
N ALA A 5 22.35 4.08 -24.50
CA ALA A 5 23.16 4.71 -23.46
C ALA A 5 23.26 3.79 -22.23
N GLY A 6 24.46 3.27 -21.98
CA GLY A 6 24.88 2.72 -20.69
C GLY A 6 24.91 1.19 -20.59
N LYS A 7 26.01 0.58 -21.06
CA LYS A 7 26.41 -0.80 -20.71
C LYS A 7 26.73 -1.01 -19.21
N GLY A 8 26.53 -0.02 -18.34
CA GLY A 8 27.14 0.02 -17.01
C GLY A 8 26.29 -0.38 -15.81
N VAL A 9 24.94 -0.40 -15.88
CA VAL A 9 24.13 -0.58 -14.66
C VAL A 9 23.17 -1.77 -14.70
N LEU A 10 22.59 -2.07 -15.87
CA LEU A 10 21.75 -3.24 -16.09
C LEU A 10 21.97 -3.68 -17.55
N GLY A 11 23.14 -4.26 -17.86
CA GLY A 11 23.50 -4.81 -19.17
C GLY A 11 22.67 -6.03 -19.59
N PHE A 12 21.36 -6.01 -19.36
CA PHE A 12 20.49 -7.18 -19.35
C PHE A 12 19.54 -7.29 -20.54
N ARG A 13 19.55 -6.30 -21.46
CA ARG A 13 18.63 -6.30 -22.61
C ARG A 13 19.02 -7.26 -23.75
N LEU A 14 20.28 -7.67 -23.85
CA LEU A 14 20.79 -8.45 -25.01
C LEU A 14 20.95 -9.97 -24.76
N ASP A 15 21.23 -10.40 -23.53
CA ASP A 15 21.53 -11.84 -23.28
C ASP A 15 20.28 -12.74 -23.25
N HIS A 16 19.09 -12.18 -23.02
CA HIS A 16 17.85 -12.96 -22.88
C HIS A 16 17.24 -13.39 -24.21
N GLN A 17 17.45 -12.64 -25.30
CA GLN A 17 17.13 -13.13 -26.65
C GLN A 17 17.97 -14.38 -26.98
N ILE A 18 19.19 -14.46 -26.45
CA ILE A 18 20.14 -15.54 -26.69
C ILE A 18 19.84 -16.76 -25.80
N ALA A 19 19.43 -16.57 -24.53
CA ALA A 19 19.21 -17.68 -23.60
C ALA A 19 17.95 -18.52 -23.89
N TYR A 20 16.83 -17.91 -24.29
CA TYR A 20 15.62 -18.66 -24.65
C TYR A 20 15.75 -19.33 -26.04
N ALA A 21 16.61 -18.77 -26.90
CA ALA A 21 16.98 -19.35 -28.19
C ALA A 21 17.89 -20.59 -28.09
N LYS A 22 18.51 -20.88 -26.93
CA LYS A 22 19.45 -22.02 -26.77
C LYS A 22 18.85 -23.43 -26.93
N ARG A 23 17.56 -23.59 -27.27
CA ARG A 23 16.98 -24.89 -27.68
C ARG A 23 16.98 -25.14 -29.19
N ALA A 24 17.51 -24.22 -30.02
CA ALA A 24 17.86 -24.47 -31.42
C ALA A 24 18.95 -23.47 -31.86
N SER A 25 19.94 -23.90 -32.67
CA SER A 25 21.02 -23.01 -33.10
C SER A 25 20.48 -21.72 -33.76
N PRO A 26 21.14 -20.55 -33.59
CA PRO A 26 20.72 -19.29 -34.20
C PRO A 26 20.56 -19.39 -35.74
N SER A 27 21.39 -20.22 -36.36
CA SER A 27 21.33 -20.55 -37.79
C SER A 27 20.06 -21.31 -38.18
N LYS A 28 19.55 -22.20 -37.32
CA LYS A 28 18.32 -22.96 -37.53
C LYS A 28 17.08 -22.08 -37.36
N GLN A 29 17.05 -21.20 -36.35
CA GLN A 29 15.97 -20.24 -36.15
C GLN A 29 15.86 -19.24 -37.31
N LYS A 30 17.00 -18.72 -37.79
CA LYS A 30 17.04 -17.80 -38.93
C LYS A 30 16.59 -18.48 -40.23
N ARG A 31 17.01 -19.73 -40.48
CA ARG A 31 16.54 -20.55 -41.62
C ARG A 31 15.04 -20.88 -41.53
N ASP A 32 14.56 -21.26 -40.36
CA ASP A 32 13.16 -21.66 -40.15
C ASP A 32 12.21 -20.45 -40.19
N GLY A 33 12.63 -19.30 -39.66
CA GLY A 33 11.93 -18.02 -39.80
C GLY A 33 11.87 -17.55 -41.25
N ALA A 34 12.99 -17.61 -41.98
CA ALA A 34 13.03 -17.30 -43.41
C ALA A 34 12.13 -18.23 -44.24
N ARG A 35 12.10 -19.54 -43.93
CA ARG A 35 11.19 -20.51 -44.58
C ARG A 35 9.72 -20.23 -44.27
N ALA A 36 9.38 -19.84 -43.04
CA ALA A 36 8.01 -19.51 -42.65
C ALA A 36 7.52 -18.22 -43.35
N VAL A 37 8.36 -17.19 -43.46
CA VAL A 37 8.05 -15.94 -44.17
C VAL A 37 7.95 -16.16 -45.67
N ALA A 38 8.90 -16.89 -46.27
CA ALA A 38 8.87 -17.22 -47.69
C ALA A 38 7.64 -18.06 -48.07
N HIS A 39 7.21 -19.00 -47.21
CA HIS A 39 6.03 -19.81 -47.48
C HIS A 39 4.71 -19.04 -47.26
N ARG A 40 4.69 -18.06 -46.34
CA ARG A 40 3.54 -17.14 -46.18
C ARG A 40 3.35 -16.29 -47.45
N ARG A 41 4.42 -15.70 -47.99
CA ARG A 41 4.40 -14.98 -49.26
C ARG A 41 3.95 -15.86 -50.44
N HIS A 42 4.40 -17.12 -50.47
CA HIS A 42 3.96 -18.08 -51.50
C HIS A 42 2.47 -18.43 -51.40
N LEU A 43 1.90 -18.49 -50.18
CA LEU A 43 0.47 -18.73 -49.97
C LEU A 43 -0.41 -17.51 -50.25
N GLU A 44 0.11 -16.29 -50.03
CA GLU A 44 -0.53 -15.03 -50.44
C GLU A 44 -0.57 -14.93 -51.97
N GLN A 45 0.54 -15.24 -52.64
CA GLN A 45 0.60 -15.36 -54.11
C GLN A 45 -0.34 -16.47 -54.64
N GLN A 46 -0.45 -17.62 -53.97
CA GLN A 46 -1.40 -18.66 -54.37
C GLN A 46 -2.87 -18.29 -54.10
N LYS A 47 -3.14 -17.42 -53.12
CA LYS A 47 -4.49 -16.85 -52.91
C LYS A 47 -4.85 -15.85 -54.01
N GLU A 48 -3.90 -15.04 -54.48
CA GLU A 48 -4.11 -14.15 -55.64
C GLU A 48 -4.32 -14.95 -56.93
N VAL A 49 -3.57 -16.03 -57.15
CA VAL A 49 -3.74 -16.90 -58.33
C VAL A 49 -5.05 -17.70 -58.27
N ALA A 50 -5.52 -18.08 -57.08
CA ALA A 50 -6.81 -18.79 -56.91
C ALA A 50 -8.05 -17.88 -57.07
N VAL A 51 -7.89 -16.56 -57.03
CA VAL A 51 -8.96 -15.61 -57.39
C VAL A 51 -9.04 -15.41 -58.91
N SER A 52 -7.95 -15.65 -59.65
CA SER A 52 -7.88 -15.51 -61.11
C SER A 52 -8.33 -16.76 -61.90
N CYS A 53 -8.19 -17.97 -61.34
CA CYS A 53 -8.52 -19.20 -62.07
C CYS A 53 -9.80 -19.87 -61.52
N ARG A 54 -10.97 -19.37 -61.95
CA ARG A 54 -12.30 -19.94 -61.59
C ARG A 54 -12.98 -20.71 -62.74
N LEU A 55 -12.21 -21.22 -63.70
CA LEU A 55 -12.72 -22.04 -64.80
C LEU A 55 -11.81 -23.27 -64.99
N CYS A 56 -12.44 -24.45 -65.08
CA CYS A 56 -11.86 -25.78 -65.37
C CYS A 56 -11.30 -26.60 -64.18
N ARG A 57 -12.13 -27.49 -63.60
CA ARG A 57 -11.95 -28.98 -63.68
C ARG A 57 -12.97 -29.79 -62.85
N LYS A 58 -13.26 -30.99 -63.39
CA LYS A 58 -14.25 -32.04 -63.09
C LYS A 58 -14.21 -32.66 -61.66
N PRO A 59 -15.31 -33.33 -61.21
CA PRO A 59 -15.45 -33.87 -59.87
C PRO A 59 -14.80 -35.26 -59.73
N GLY A 60 -13.89 -35.43 -58.75
CA GLY A 60 -13.30 -36.73 -58.45
C GLY A 60 -12.47 -36.73 -57.17
N ARG A 61 -12.89 -37.57 -56.20
CA ARG A 61 -12.34 -37.87 -54.86
C ARG A 61 -12.59 -36.84 -53.74
N SER A 62 -13.19 -37.35 -52.67
CA SER A 62 -13.74 -36.70 -51.45
C SER A 62 -13.14 -35.33 -51.08
N SER A 63 -13.90 -34.28 -51.37
CA SER A 63 -13.64 -32.90 -50.99
C SER A 63 -13.55 -32.68 -49.47
N SER A 64 -14.18 -33.53 -48.65
CA SER A 64 -14.20 -33.43 -47.18
C SER A 64 -12.86 -33.79 -46.50
N SER A 65 -12.09 -34.75 -47.05
CA SER A 65 -10.83 -35.20 -46.45
C SER A 65 -9.67 -34.24 -46.72
N ARG A 66 -9.62 -33.67 -47.94
CA ARG A 66 -8.63 -32.65 -48.33
C ARG A 66 -8.89 -31.31 -47.64
N ALA A 67 -10.15 -30.90 -47.50
CA ALA A 67 -10.52 -29.70 -46.73
C ALA A 67 -10.14 -29.84 -45.25
N SER A 68 -10.39 -31.00 -44.64
CA SER A 68 -10.02 -31.30 -43.25
C SER A 68 -8.50 -31.41 -43.05
N ALA A 69 -7.77 -32.02 -43.99
CA ALA A 69 -6.30 -32.04 -43.98
C ALA A 69 -5.68 -30.65 -44.17
N ARG A 70 -6.26 -29.83 -45.06
CA ARG A 70 -5.83 -28.44 -45.29
C ARG A 70 -6.12 -27.55 -44.07
N LYS A 71 -7.27 -27.71 -43.41
CA LYS A 71 -7.60 -27.01 -42.15
C LYS A 71 -6.65 -27.41 -41.01
N ARG A 72 -6.34 -28.71 -40.87
CA ARG A 72 -5.32 -29.21 -39.92
C ARG A 72 -3.92 -28.71 -40.23
N ARG A 73 -3.52 -28.68 -41.51
CA ARG A 73 -2.22 -28.16 -41.95
C ARG A 73 -2.11 -26.65 -41.73
N LEU A 74 -3.15 -25.88 -42.02
CA LEU A 74 -3.20 -24.44 -41.74
C LEU A 74 -3.17 -24.16 -40.24
N ALA A 75 -3.89 -24.93 -39.42
CA ALA A 75 -3.84 -24.84 -37.96
C ALA A 75 -2.44 -25.19 -37.41
N TRP A 76 -1.80 -26.23 -37.95
CA TRP A 76 -0.43 -26.62 -37.59
C TRP A 76 0.61 -25.58 -38.02
N LEU A 77 0.46 -25.00 -39.22
CA LEU A 77 1.34 -23.95 -39.73
C LEU A 77 1.15 -22.63 -38.96
N ALA A 78 -0.08 -22.28 -38.59
CA ALA A 78 -0.38 -21.14 -37.73
C ALA A 78 0.23 -21.34 -36.33
N TRP A 79 0.05 -22.52 -35.73
CA TRP A 79 0.70 -22.90 -34.47
C TRP A 79 2.24 -22.83 -34.56
N ARG A 80 2.82 -23.31 -35.66
CA ARG A 80 4.27 -23.30 -35.87
C ARG A 80 4.80 -21.88 -36.07
N SER A 81 4.11 -21.05 -36.85
CA SER A 81 4.45 -19.63 -37.04
C SER A 81 4.35 -18.86 -35.73
N ASP A 82 3.31 -19.12 -34.92
CA ASP A 82 3.10 -18.48 -33.62
C ASP A 82 4.19 -18.85 -32.59
N ARG A 83 4.72 -20.07 -32.69
CA ARG A 83 5.83 -20.54 -31.85
C ARG A 83 7.17 -19.87 -32.16
N HIS A 84 7.35 -19.39 -33.39
CA HIS A 84 8.57 -18.75 -33.86
C HIS A 84 8.46 -17.21 -33.98
N ALA A 85 7.37 -16.62 -33.51
CA ALA A 85 7.26 -15.17 -33.41
C ALA A 85 8.24 -14.64 -32.36
N ASP A 86 8.96 -13.55 -32.68
CA ASP A 86 9.85 -12.89 -31.73
C ASP A 86 9.08 -12.39 -30.51
N LEU A 87 9.72 -12.42 -29.33
CA LEU A 87 9.15 -11.80 -28.14
C LEU A 87 9.04 -10.29 -28.38
N PRO A 88 7.86 -9.68 -28.12
CA PRO A 88 7.73 -8.24 -28.21
C PRO A 88 8.72 -7.55 -27.26
N GLN A 89 9.24 -6.37 -27.63
CA GLN A 89 10.07 -5.52 -26.77
C GLN A 89 9.22 -4.85 -25.67
N ASP A 90 8.51 -5.67 -24.90
CA ASP A 90 7.62 -5.24 -23.83
C ASP A 90 8.31 -5.44 -22.46
N LYS A 91 7.74 -4.89 -21.40
CA LYS A 91 8.28 -5.02 -20.02
C LYS A 91 7.99 -6.38 -19.35
N LEU A 92 7.59 -7.42 -20.09
CA LEU A 92 7.41 -8.76 -19.52
C LEU A 92 8.72 -9.30 -18.92
N TRP A 93 9.86 -8.89 -19.47
CA TRP A 93 11.18 -9.27 -18.96
C TRP A 93 11.37 -8.91 -17.47
N VAL A 94 10.75 -7.84 -16.98
CA VAL A 94 10.91 -7.42 -15.56
C VAL A 94 10.32 -8.47 -14.62
N LEU A 95 9.14 -8.98 -14.97
CA LEU A 95 8.46 -10.03 -14.19
C LEU A 95 9.24 -11.35 -14.24
N ASP A 96 9.77 -11.71 -15.42
CA ASP A 96 10.62 -12.89 -15.55
C ASP A 96 11.92 -12.75 -14.74
N ARG A 97 12.51 -11.54 -14.67
CA ARG A 97 13.70 -11.28 -13.85
C ARG A 97 13.43 -11.39 -12.36
N LEU A 98 12.30 -10.88 -11.88
CA LEU A 98 11.88 -11.07 -10.50
C LEU A 98 11.78 -12.56 -10.16
N ARG A 99 11.14 -13.35 -11.04
CA ARG A 99 11.04 -14.81 -10.88
C ARG A 99 12.42 -15.47 -10.83
N ILE A 100 13.30 -15.18 -11.79
CA ILE A 100 14.65 -15.77 -11.85
C ILE A 100 15.43 -15.44 -10.58
N ALA A 101 15.46 -14.17 -10.16
CA ALA A 101 16.17 -13.74 -8.96
C ALA A 101 15.68 -14.49 -7.71
N ALA A 102 14.36 -14.71 -7.59
CA ALA A 102 13.79 -15.49 -6.51
C ALA A 102 14.18 -16.97 -6.56
N GLU A 103 14.12 -17.60 -7.74
CA GLU A 103 14.42 -19.03 -7.95
C GLU A 103 15.91 -19.36 -7.75
N THR A 104 16.81 -18.44 -8.11
CA THR A 104 18.25 -18.61 -7.92
C THR A 104 18.70 -18.37 -6.47
N GLY A 105 17.82 -17.82 -5.64
CA GLY A 105 18.12 -17.57 -4.23
C GLY A 105 18.29 -18.87 -3.44
N THR A 106 19.24 -18.88 -2.51
CA THR A 106 19.56 -20.05 -1.65
C THR A 106 18.61 -20.23 -0.46
N SER A 107 17.54 -19.44 -0.37
CA SER A 107 16.56 -19.51 0.71
C SER A 107 15.60 -20.71 0.57
N ALA A 108 14.90 -21.05 1.66
CA ALA A 108 13.84 -22.05 1.63
C ALA A 108 12.71 -21.71 0.64
N PHE A 109 12.40 -20.41 0.48
CA PHE A 109 11.43 -19.94 -0.51
C PHE A 109 11.96 -20.15 -1.93
N GLY A 110 13.18 -19.70 -2.22
CA GLY A 110 13.82 -19.85 -3.54
C GLY A 110 13.92 -21.32 -3.97
N ALA A 111 14.37 -22.17 -3.05
CA ALA A 111 14.40 -23.62 -3.26
C ALA A 111 12.99 -24.24 -3.42
N PHE A 112 11.95 -23.67 -2.82
CA PHE A 112 10.57 -24.13 -3.00
C PHE A 112 10.06 -23.75 -4.37
N VAL A 113 10.10 -22.47 -4.74
CA VAL A 113 9.51 -21.98 -6.00
C VAL A 113 10.22 -22.53 -7.24
N SER A 114 11.53 -22.77 -7.18
CA SER A 114 12.30 -23.34 -8.31
C SER A 114 12.00 -24.81 -8.59
N THR A 115 11.54 -25.56 -7.57
CA THR A 115 11.31 -27.01 -7.68
C THR A 115 9.86 -27.41 -7.52
N PHE A 116 8.96 -26.45 -7.27
CA PHE A 116 7.55 -26.72 -7.04
C PHE A 116 6.88 -27.21 -8.33
N ALA A 117 6.84 -28.53 -8.48
CA ALA A 117 6.16 -29.22 -9.57
C ALA A 117 5.09 -30.14 -8.96
N PRO A 118 3.80 -29.74 -8.98
CA PRO A 118 2.74 -30.60 -8.48
C PRO A 118 2.63 -31.86 -9.35
N GLN A 119 2.79 -33.03 -8.74
CA GLN A 119 2.56 -34.31 -9.42
C GLN A 119 1.06 -34.61 -9.50
N LYS A 120 0.62 -35.17 -10.64
CA LYS A 120 -0.78 -35.59 -10.84
C LYS A 120 -1.17 -36.64 -9.80
N SER A 121 -2.09 -36.31 -8.90
CA SER A 121 -2.75 -37.31 -8.05
C SER A 121 -4.14 -37.64 -8.57
N VAL A 122 -4.51 -38.92 -8.41
CA VAL A 122 -5.86 -39.43 -8.65
C VAL A 122 -6.58 -39.39 -7.30
N GLY A 123 -7.18 -38.24 -6.95
CA GLY A 123 -7.89 -38.07 -5.68
C GLY A 123 -8.87 -36.91 -5.72
N ARG A 124 -9.86 -36.89 -4.82
CA ARG A 124 -10.80 -35.76 -4.67
C ARG A 124 -10.17 -34.70 -3.76
N GLN A 125 -9.66 -33.62 -4.32
CA GLN A 125 -9.30 -32.42 -3.56
C GLN A 125 -10.52 -31.51 -3.44
N ARG A 126 -10.87 -31.08 -2.21
CA ARG A 126 -11.97 -30.11 -1.98
C ARG A 126 -11.47 -28.70 -1.69
N ASP A 127 -10.30 -28.57 -1.09
CA ASP A 127 -9.72 -27.28 -0.71
C ASP A 127 -9.00 -26.62 -1.89
N CYS A 128 -8.91 -25.28 -1.87
CA CYS A 128 -8.18 -24.53 -2.89
C CYS A 128 -6.70 -24.93 -2.95
N PHE A 129 -6.06 -25.09 -1.79
CA PHE A 129 -4.65 -25.48 -1.68
C PHE A 129 -4.50 -26.99 -1.43
N PRO A 130 -3.46 -27.64 -1.99
CA PRO A 130 -2.45 -27.06 -2.88
C PRO A 130 -2.99 -26.69 -4.27
N LEU A 131 -2.54 -25.58 -4.85
CA LEU A 131 -2.88 -25.16 -6.21
C LEU A 131 -1.87 -25.76 -7.21
N ALA A 132 -2.37 -26.50 -8.20
CA ALA A 132 -1.51 -27.05 -9.24
C ALA A 132 -1.08 -25.99 -10.27
N THR A 133 0.14 -26.09 -10.82
CA THR A 133 0.65 -25.22 -11.89
C THR A 133 -0.16 -25.36 -13.18
N ILE A 134 -0.09 -24.35 -14.02
CA ILE A 134 -0.76 -24.30 -15.32
C ILE A 134 0.13 -24.95 -16.37
N ALA A 135 -0.44 -25.88 -17.16
CA ALA A 135 0.28 -26.62 -18.18
C ALA A 135 0.01 -26.10 -19.61
N ALA A 136 1.04 -26.17 -20.45
CA ALA A 136 0.96 -25.96 -21.91
C ALA A 136 0.25 -24.65 -22.31
N LEU A 137 -0.84 -24.75 -23.08
CA LEU A 137 -1.64 -23.64 -23.62
C LEU A 137 -2.90 -23.35 -22.79
N SER A 138 -3.06 -24.03 -21.64
CA SER A 138 -4.23 -23.82 -20.77
C SER A 138 -4.28 -22.36 -20.32
N TYR A 139 -5.45 -21.74 -20.37
CA TYR A 139 -5.66 -20.32 -20.03
C TYR A 139 -4.84 -19.30 -20.86
N LYS A 140 -4.22 -19.71 -21.98
CA LYS A 140 -3.49 -18.77 -22.85
C LYS A 140 -4.45 -17.71 -23.39
N PRO A 141 -4.18 -16.40 -23.21
CA PRO A 141 -4.96 -15.35 -23.84
C PRO A 141 -4.90 -15.46 -25.38
N PRO A 142 -6.02 -15.28 -26.12
CA PRO A 142 -6.04 -15.43 -27.57
C PRO A 142 -5.05 -14.51 -28.31
N ALA A 143 -4.83 -13.30 -27.80
CA ALA A 143 -3.91 -12.31 -28.38
C ALA A 143 -2.42 -12.63 -28.15
N PHE A 144 -2.09 -13.60 -27.30
CA PHE A 144 -0.71 -13.91 -26.94
C PHE A 144 -0.13 -14.98 -27.86
N SER A 145 1.09 -14.72 -28.35
CA SER A 145 1.87 -15.77 -29.01
C SER A 145 2.24 -16.86 -28.02
N THR A 146 2.47 -18.08 -28.52
CA THR A 146 2.86 -19.22 -27.68
C THR A 146 4.15 -18.96 -26.91
N LEU A 147 5.10 -18.22 -27.49
CA LEU A 147 6.36 -17.87 -26.83
C LEU A 147 6.16 -16.83 -25.72
N ARG A 148 5.39 -15.76 -25.98
CA ARG A 148 5.07 -14.74 -24.97
C ARG A 148 4.27 -15.33 -23.82
N TRP A 149 3.32 -16.21 -24.14
CA TRP A 149 2.57 -16.95 -23.13
C TRP A 149 3.46 -17.84 -22.27
N ALA A 150 4.46 -18.52 -22.85
CA ALA A 150 5.35 -19.37 -22.06
C ALA A 150 6.04 -18.60 -20.93
N VAL A 151 6.58 -17.42 -21.23
CA VAL A 151 7.24 -16.55 -20.23
C VAL A 151 6.25 -16.06 -19.18
N LEU A 152 5.09 -15.53 -19.60
CA LEU A 152 4.07 -15.06 -18.66
C LEU A 152 3.53 -16.20 -17.79
N ARG A 153 3.34 -17.39 -18.36
CA ARG A 153 2.87 -18.59 -17.65
C ARG A 153 3.87 -19.01 -16.57
N GLU A 154 5.17 -18.95 -16.83
CA GLU A 154 6.16 -19.24 -15.77
C GLU A 154 6.05 -18.23 -14.62
N PHE A 155 5.79 -16.96 -14.92
CA PHE A 155 5.51 -15.97 -13.87
C PHE A 155 4.20 -16.26 -13.13
N VAL A 156 3.13 -16.66 -13.82
CA VAL A 156 1.88 -17.09 -13.18
C VAL A 156 2.09 -18.31 -12.27
N ASN A 157 2.88 -19.28 -12.73
CA ASN A 157 3.25 -20.45 -11.94
C ASN A 157 4.10 -20.07 -10.73
N PHE A 158 4.95 -19.04 -10.85
CA PHE A 158 5.69 -18.47 -9.73
C PHE A 158 4.76 -17.82 -8.69
N VAL A 159 3.71 -17.10 -9.11
CA VAL A 159 2.67 -16.58 -8.19
C VAL A 159 1.92 -17.73 -7.49
N ILE A 160 1.55 -18.79 -8.23
CA ILE A 160 0.92 -19.98 -7.66
C ILE A 160 1.84 -20.66 -6.63
N ALA A 161 3.13 -20.81 -6.95
CA ALA A 161 4.12 -21.37 -6.03
C ALA A 161 4.28 -20.50 -4.77
N ALA A 162 4.29 -19.18 -4.91
CA ALA A 162 4.34 -18.26 -3.77
C ALA A 162 3.12 -18.39 -2.85
N LEU A 163 1.91 -18.50 -3.41
CA LEU A 163 0.70 -18.75 -2.62
C LEU A 163 0.73 -20.12 -1.91
N ASN A 164 1.18 -21.17 -2.58
CA ASN A 164 1.37 -22.49 -1.97
C ASN A 164 2.40 -22.46 -0.82
N TRP A 165 3.52 -21.76 -1.02
CA TRP A 165 4.55 -21.58 0.01
C TRP A 165 3.97 -20.85 1.22
N LEU A 166 3.23 -19.76 0.99
CA LEU A 166 2.63 -18.95 2.04
C LEU A 166 1.56 -19.73 2.82
N PHE A 167 0.82 -20.62 2.16
CA PHE A 167 -0.11 -21.55 2.80
C PHE A 167 0.61 -22.66 3.61
N GLY A 168 1.91 -22.88 3.38
CA GLY A 168 2.68 -23.94 4.02
C GLY A 168 2.49 -25.31 3.37
N VAL A 169 2.26 -25.36 2.05
CA VAL A 169 2.26 -26.61 1.28
C VAL A 169 3.66 -27.24 1.34
N SER A 170 3.74 -28.53 1.71
CA SER A 170 5.01 -29.27 1.65
C SER A 170 5.41 -29.56 0.20
N LYS A 171 6.71 -29.59 -0.11
CA LYS A 171 7.23 -29.98 -1.43
C LYS A 171 6.76 -31.37 -1.88
N THR A 172 6.48 -32.26 -0.94
CA THR A 172 6.00 -33.63 -1.21
C THR A 172 4.48 -33.71 -1.46
N THR A 173 3.75 -32.61 -1.26
CA THR A 173 2.29 -32.58 -1.38
C THR A 173 1.87 -32.70 -2.84
N ARG A 174 0.94 -33.60 -3.13
CA ARG A 174 0.39 -33.81 -4.48
C ARG A 174 -0.81 -32.88 -4.69
N ALA A 175 -0.85 -32.17 -5.81
CA ALA A 175 -2.01 -31.35 -6.20
C ALA A 175 -2.78 -32.03 -7.33
N CYS A 176 -4.10 -32.09 -7.20
CA CYS A 176 -4.93 -32.79 -8.19
C CYS A 176 -5.02 -32.01 -9.50
N GLN A 177 -5.00 -32.73 -10.62
CA GLN A 177 -5.50 -32.25 -11.91
C GLN A 177 -6.59 -33.23 -12.40
N PRO A 178 -7.73 -32.74 -12.93
CA PRO A 178 -8.04 -31.34 -13.26
C PRO A 178 -8.32 -30.46 -12.03
N HIS A 179 -8.09 -29.15 -12.17
CA HIS A 179 -8.43 -28.15 -11.14
C HIS A 179 -9.93 -28.18 -10.82
N THR A 180 -10.30 -28.12 -9.54
CA THR A 180 -11.71 -27.96 -9.13
C THR A 180 -12.27 -26.61 -9.59
N GLY A 181 -13.60 -26.46 -9.63
CA GLY A 181 -14.21 -25.17 -10.02
C GLY A 181 -13.79 -23.99 -9.12
N ALA A 182 -13.51 -24.24 -7.84
CA ALA A 182 -12.95 -23.23 -6.94
C ALA A 182 -11.51 -22.86 -7.35
N GLN A 183 -10.66 -23.86 -7.59
CA GLN A 183 -9.27 -23.64 -8.04
C GLN A 183 -9.19 -22.93 -9.40
N GLN A 184 -10.07 -23.30 -10.35
CA GLN A 184 -10.18 -22.63 -11.65
C GLN A 184 -10.48 -21.15 -11.46
N SER A 185 -11.46 -20.81 -10.61
CA SER A 185 -11.79 -19.42 -10.28
C SER A 185 -10.61 -18.66 -9.66
N VAL A 186 -9.80 -19.30 -8.82
CA VAL A 186 -8.59 -18.69 -8.25
C VAL A 186 -7.55 -18.45 -9.35
N ILE A 187 -7.35 -19.40 -10.25
CA ILE A 187 -6.39 -19.28 -11.36
C ILE A 187 -6.80 -18.18 -12.34
N GLU A 188 -8.08 -18.11 -12.70
CA GLU A 188 -8.65 -17.04 -13.51
C GLU A 188 -8.39 -15.67 -12.87
N PHE A 189 -8.59 -15.56 -11.56
CA PHE A 189 -8.30 -14.34 -10.80
C PHE A 189 -6.82 -13.98 -10.80
N ILE A 190 -5.92 -14.95 -10.56
CA ILE A 190 -4.47 -14.73 -10.63
C ILE A 190 -4.07 -14.22 -12.02
N LEU A 191 -4.62 -14.81 -13.08
CA LEU A 191 -4.33 -14.42 -14.46
C LEU A 191 -4.78 -12.99 -14.75
N ASP A 192 -6.00 -12.62 -14.33
CA ASP A 192 -6.50 -11.25 -14.44
C ASP A 192 -5.56 -10.24 -13.76
N ARG A 193 -5.12 -10.55 -12.53
CA ARG A 193 -4.18 -9.70 -11.77
C ARG A 193 -2.82 -9.58 -12.42
N VAL A 194 -2.27 -10.68 -12.92
CA VAL A 194 -0.98 -10.70 -13.63
C VAL A 194 -1.06 -9.92 -14.94
N LEU A 195 -2.13 -10.12 -15.72
CA LEU A 195 -2.35 -9.39 -16.98
C LEU A 195 -2.55 -7.89 -16.74
N SER A 196 -3.36 -7.52 -15.74
CA SER A 196 -3.55 -6.12 -15.37
C SER A 196 -2.24 -5.48 -14.89
N THR A 197 -1.42 -6.22 -14.14
CA THR A 197 -0.09 -5.76 -13.72
C THR A 197 0.83 -5.56 -14.90
N LEU A 198 0.86 -6.51 -15.84
CA LEU A 198 1.65 -6.39 -17.05
C LEU A 198 1.21 -5.19 -17.90
N GLY A 199 -0.11 -4.98 -18.07
CA GLY A 199 -0.67 -3.84 -18.80
C GLY A 199 -0.20 -2.50 -18.22
N ARG A 200 -0.34 -2.31 -16.91
CA ARG A 200 0.15 -1.11 -16.22
C ARG A 200 1.65 -0.91 -16.38
N LEU A 201 2.44 -1.99 -16.26
CA LEU A 201 3.87 -1.92 -16.51
C LEU A 201 4.14 -1.41 -17.93
N GLN A 202 3.42 -1.91 -18.95
CA GLN A 202 3.59 -1.43 -20.33
C GLN A 202 3.30 0.06 -20.47
N GLU A 203 2.28 0.57 -19.80
CA GLU A 203 1.83 1.96 -19.85
C GLU A 203 2.80 2.95 -19.16
N VAL A 204 3.73 2.47 -18.31
CA VAL A 204 4.72 3.36 -17.66
C VAL A 204 5.56 4.09 -18.71
N VAL A 205 5.53 5.42 -18.70
CA VAL A 205 6.27 6.26 -19.65
C VAL A 205 7.69 6.53 -19.13
N PRO A 206 8.73 6.50 -19.98
CA PRO A 206 10.07 6.94 -19.58
C PRO A 206 10.05 8.37 -19.02
N GLY A 207 10.77 8.62 -17.93
CA GLY A 207 10.79 9.89 -17.20
C GLY A 207 9.75 10.00 -16.08
N SER A 208 8.71 9.16 -16.07
CA SER A 208 7.61 9.28 -15.11
C SER A 208 7.81 8.53 -13.79
N TRP A 209 8.82 7.66 -13.67
CA TRP A 209 8.94 6.72 -12.53
C TRP A 209 10.35 6.69 -11.93
N GLU A 210 11.34 7.18 -12.66
CA GLU A 210 12.77 7.16 -12.32
C GLU A 210 13.05 7.96 -11.04
N HIS A 211 12.29 9.02 -10.79
CA HIS A 211 12.36 9.84 -9.59
C HIS A 211 11.86 9.09 -8.32
N HIS A 212 11.21 7.94 -8.47
CA HIS A 212 10.87 7.06 -7.36
C HIS A 212 11.97 6.05 -7.00
N LEU A 213 13.06 5.97 -7.77
CA LEU A 213 14.18 5.10 -7.45
C LEU A 213 14.97 5.68 -6.27
N PRO A 214 15.28 4.87 -5.23
CA PRO A 214 16.14 5.31 -4.12
C PRO A 214 17.54 5.72 -4.57
N ASP A 215 18.14 6.74 -3.96
CA ASP A 215 19.39 7.36 -4.41
C ASP A 215 20.53 6.37 -4.66
N PHE A 216 20.63 5.30 -3.86
CA PHE A 216 21.65 4.25 -4.00
C PHE A 216 21.50 3.37 -5.24
N VAL A 217 20.39 3.44 -5.97
CA VAL A 217 20.19 2.76 -7.26
C VAL A 217 20.67 3.67 -8.38
N PRO A 218 21.75 3.35 -9.10
CA PRO A 218 22.25 4.19 -10.17
C PRO A 218 21.28 4.23 -11.36
N TRP A 219 20.99 5.41 -11.91
CA TRP A 219 20.17 5.55 -13.12
C TRP A 219 20.56 6.81 -13.90
N THR A 220 20.88 6.65 -15.20
CA THR A 220 21.50 7.68 -16.05
C THR A 220 20.58 8.85 -16.41
N ALA A 221 19.26 8.68 -16.30
CA ALA A 221 18.25 9.69 -16.64
C ALA A 221 17.59 10.31 -15.39
N ARG A 222 18.25 10.28 -14.24
CA ARG A 222 17.73 10.97 -13.06
C ARG A 222 17.77 12.48 -13.30
N PRO A 223 16.65 13.20 -13.13
CA PRO A 223 16.73 14.60 -12.71
C PRO A 223 17.62 14.64 -11.47
N ALA A 224 18.44 15.69 -11.30
CA ALA A 224 19.27 15.84 -10.11
C ALA A 224 18.44 15.47 -8.86
N PRO A 225 18.96 14.59 -7.98
CA PRO A 225 18.15 13.98 -6.93
C PRO A 225 17.44 15.06 -6.09
N CYS A 226 16.35 14.67 -5.42
CA CYS A 226 15.85 15.42 -4.27
C CYS A 226 16.84 15.25 -3.09
N THR A 227 18.12 15.50 -3.34
CA THR A 227 19.16 15.56 -2.34
C THR A 227 18.94 16.78 -1.48
N PHE A 228 19.62 16.80 -0.33
CA PHE A 228 20.02 18.05 0.29
C PHE A 228 20.58 18.95 -0.81
N GLN A 229 19.93 20.09 -0.98
CA GLN A 229 20.43 21.12 -1.87
C GLN A 229 20.97 22.23 -0.99
N GLU A 230 21.98 22.93 -1.51
CA GLU A 230 22.42 24.16 -0.87
C GLU A 230 21.23 25.11 -0.79
N LEU A 231 21.15 25.78 0.36
CA LEU A 231 20.08 26.73 0.63
C LEU A 231 20.20 27.89 -0.35
N GLU A 232 19.11 28.17 -1.05
CA GLU A 232 18.92 29.37 -1.86
C GLU A 232 17.60 30.02 -1.46
N ALA A 233 17.66 31.18 -0.81
CA ALA A 233 16.52 31.79 -0.12
C ALA A 233 15.33 32.02 -1.05
N GLY A 234 15.61 32.50 -2.27
CA GLY A 234 14.59 32.80 -3.28
C GLY A 234 13.86 31.58 -3.84
N ARG A 235 14.39 30.37 -3.64
CA ARG A 235 13.75 29.11 -4.06
C ARG A 235 13.00 28.41 -2.94
N VAL A 236 13.17 28.83 -1.68
CA VAL A 236 12.45 28.27 -0.55
C VAL A 236 11.00 28.74 -0.58
N ASP A 237 10.10 27.78 -0.43
CA ASP A 237 8.68 28.06 -0.39
C ASP A 237 8.27 28.76 0.89
N ASN A 238 7.99 30.05 0.78
CA ASN A 238 7.43 30.87 1.86
C ASN A 238 6.03 31.37 1.46
N LEU A 239 5.20 31.60 2.47
CA LEU A 239 3.93 32.29 2.32
C LEU A 239 4.15 33.81 2.32
N SER A 240 3.20 34.56 1.79
CA SER A 240 3.17 36.02 1.92
C SER A 240 2.88 36.48 3.35
N VAL A 241 2.06 35.71 4.06
CA VAL A 241 1.74 35.89 5.48
C VAL A 241 1.68 34.49 6.11
N ALA A 242 2.34 34.31 7.24
CA ALA A 242 2.40 33.09 8.02
C ALA A 242 1.61 33.24 9.33
N ALA A 243 1.48 32.15 10.10
CA ALA A 243 0.78 32.14 11.40
C ALA A 243 -0.67 32.70 11.34
N THR A 244 -1.39 32.42 10.25
CA THR A 244 -2.74 32.94 10.01
C THR A 244 -3.84 32.16 10.70
N CYS A 245 -3.53 30.95 11.21
CA CYS A 245 -4.48 30.04 11.85
C CYS A 245 -4.05 29.79 13.30
N ASP A 246 -4.80 30.28 14.29
CA ASP A 246 -4.58 29.95 15.71
C ASP A 246 -5.17 28.56 16.05
N PRO A 247 -4.34 27.55 16.37
CA PRO A 247 -4.83 26.24 16.73
C PRO A 247 -5.49 26.20 18.12
N LEU A 248 -5.07 27.08 19.05
CA LEU A 248 -5.28 26.92 20.48
C LEU A 248 -6.76 26.81 20.90
N PRO A 249 -7.71 27.61 20.38
CA PRO A 249 -9.11 27.56 20.77
C PRO A 249 -9.81 26.23 20.43
N HIS A 250 -9.19 25.39 19.61
CA HIS A 250 -9.78 24.17 19.07
C HIS A 250 -9.17 22.89 19.63
N LEU A 251 -8.06 23.00 20.35
CA LEU A 251 -7.39 21.86 20.95
C LEU A 251 -8.15 21.38 22.19
N PRO A 252 -8.11 20.08 22.51
CA PRO A 252 -8.63 19.59 23.79
C PRO A 252 -7.96 20.28 25.00
N PRO A 253 -8.65 20.51 26.13
CA PRO A 253 -8.10 21.23 27.27
C PRO A 253 -6.76 20.68 27.78
N HIS A 254 -6.64 19.36 27.91
CA HIS A 254 -5.40 18.71 28.34
C HIS A 254 -4.22 18.91 27.36
N VAL A 255 -4.51 19.17 26.08
CA VAL A 255 -3.49 19.55 25.09
C VAL A 255 -3.13 21.02 25.26
N GLN A 256 -4.12 21.90 25.47
CA GLN A 256 -3.89 23.32 25.72
C GLN A 256 -2.96 23.51 26.93
N ASP A 257 -3.17 22.76 28.02
CA ASP A 257 -2.33 22.79 29.23
C ASP A 257 -0.85 22.47 28.95
N VAL A 258 -0.58 21.63 27.95
CA VAL A 258 0.78 21.24 27.56
C VAL A 258 1.38 22.26 26.61
N VAL A 259 0.64 22.66 25.56
CA VAL A 259 1.17 23.50 24.47
C VAL A 259 1.24 24.99 24.81
N THR A 260 0.59 25.43 25.89
CA THR A 260 0.66 26.83 26.36
C THR A 260 1.73 27.07 27.43
N SER A 261 2.42 26.02 27.89
CA SER A 261 3.40 26.11 28.97
C SER A 261 4.70 25.41 28.56
N ALA A 262 5.78 26.17 28.39
CA ALA A 262 7.11 25.60 28.17
C ALA A 262 7.52 24.65 29.30
N LYS A 263 7.18 24.95 30.55
CA LYS A 263 7.45 24.08 31.71
C LYS A 263 6.71 22.74 31.60
N SER A 264 5.47 22.76 31.09
CA SER A 264 4.69 21.54 30.84
C SER A 264 5.27 20.78 29.66
N MET A 265 5.55 21.44 28.53
CA MET A 265 6.09 20.84 27.31
C MET A 265 7.47 20.22 27.51
N PHE A 266 8.36 20.88 28.27
CA PHE A 266 9.78 20.57 28.39
C PHE A 266 10.19 20.39 29.86
N GLN A 267 9.62 19.39 30.54
CA GLN A 267 9.82 19.16 31.99
C GLN A 267 11.29 18.93 32.36
N ASP A 268 12.04 18.19 31.53
CA ASP A 268 13.44 17.80 31.76
C ASP A 268 14.35 18.25 30.60
N ALA A 269 14.25 19.53 30.20
CA ALA A 269 15.04 20.07 29.10
C ALA A 269 16.56 20.02 29.37
N PRO A 270 17.37 19.37 28.50
CA PRO A 270 18.83 19.42 28.59
C PRO A 270 19.38 20.84 28.40
N CYS A 271 20.52 21.14 29.03
CA CYS A 271 21.16 22.46 28.94
C CYS A 271 21.70 22.79 27.53
N ASP A 272 21.90 21.80 26.66
CA ASP A 272 22.50 21.96 25.32
C ASP A 272 21.47 22.08 24.18
N LEU A 273 20.18 22.26 24.49
CA LEU A 273 19.13 22.39 23.47
C LEU A 273 19.35 23.58 22.52
N ALA A 274 20.04 24.63 22.97
CA ALA A 274 20.40 25.82 22.19
C ALA A 274 21.71 25.65 21.38
N SER A 275 21.99 24.45 20.90
CA SER A 275 23.15 24.17 20.05
C SER A 275 22.73 24.06 18.57
N PHE A 276 23.61 24.50 17.68
CA PHE A 276 23.32 24.60 16.25
C PHE A 276 24.49 24.04 15.44
N GLU A 277 24.17 23.37 14.34
CA GLU A 277 25.16 22.94 13.36
C GLU A 277 25.72 24.13 12.58
N LYS A 278 26.99 24.03 12.16
CA LYS A 278 27.67 25.08 11.40
C LYS A 278 27.22 25.06 9.93
N PHE A 279 27.09 26.24 9.33
CA PHE A 279 26.81 26.39 7.91
C PHE A 279 28.07 26.12 7.07
N SER A 280 27.88 25.58 5.86
CA SER A 280 28.91 25.60 4.82
C SER A 280 29.16 27.04 4.31
N ALA A 281 30.30 27.26 3.66
CA ALA A 281 30.63 28.56 3.05
C ALA A 281 29.55 28.95 2.00
N GLY A 282 29.14 30.22 1.98
CA GLY A 282 28.07 30.73 1.10
C GLY A 282 26.64 30.48 1.61
N ALA A 283 26.37 29.32 2.20
CA ALA A 283 25.04 28.99 2.75
C ALA A 283 24.59 29.92 3.89
N ARG A 284 25.55 30.54 4.59
CA ARG A 284 25.27 31.49 5.67
C ARG A 284 24.61 32.79 5.16
N GLU A 285 25.01 33.29 4.01
CA GLU A 285 24.44 34.50 3.42
C GLU A 285 23.00 34.23 2.95
N GLU A 286 22.78 33.12 2.26
CA GLU A 286 21.45 32.66 1.86
C GLU A 286 20.55 32.36 3.07
N TYR A 287 21.13 31.89 4.19
CA TYR A 287 20.41 31.75 5.45
C TYR A 287 19.91 33.09 6.00
N ALA A 288 20.76 34.13 6.04
CA ALA A 288 20.35 35.46 6.47
C ALA A 288 19.27 36.07 5.57
N LYS A 289 19.38 35.86 4.24
CA LYS A 289 18.33 36.24 3.28
C LYS A 289 17.01 35.50 3.54
N LEU A 290 17.07 34.19 3.80
CA LEU A 290 15.88 33.41 4.15
C LEU A 290 15.24 33.90 5.45
N VAL A 291 16.03 34.14 6.49
CA VAL A 291 15.54 34.69 7.78
C VAL A 291 14.85 36.03 7.54
N THR A 292 15.44 36.92 6.74
CA THR A 292 14.85 38.22 6.37
C THR A 292 13.48 38.05 5.70
N LEU A 293 13.36 37.15 4.73
CA LEU A 293 12.08 36.84 4.07
C LEU A 293 11.03 36.28 5.05
N GLN A 294 11.47 35.45 5.99
CA GLN A 294 10.59 34.79 6.95
C GLN A 294 10.14 35.70 8.10
N LEU A 295 10.98 36.66 8.52
CA LEU A 295 10.58 37.74 9.43
C LEU A 295 9.49 38.59 8.78
N ARG A 296 9.72 39.03 7.53
CA ARG A 296 8.78 39.88 6.79
C ARG A 296 7.39 39.27 6.55
N CYS A 297 7.30 37.95 6.46
CA CYS A 297 6.01 37.28 6.35
C CYS A 297 5.41 36.84 7.70
N GLY A 298 6.05 37.14 8.83
CA GLY A 298 5.56 36.80 10.17
C GLY A 298 5.78 35.34 10.56
N LYS A 299 6.63 34.58 9.84
CA LYS A 299 6.97 33.19 10.20
C LYS A 299 7.92 33.13 11.38
N LEU A 300 8.72 34.17 11.57
CA LEU A 300 9.73 34.30 12.61
C LEU A 300 9.57 35.63 13.37
N GLY A 301 10.11 35.65 14.59
CA GLY A 301 10.52 36.86 15.30
C GLY A 301 11.98 36.76 15.75
N LEU A 302 12.46 37.77 16.49
CA LEU A 302 13.84 37.91 16.95
C LEU A 302 13.91 37.95 18.47
N ALA A 303 14.82 37.16 19.04
CA ALA A 303 15.09 37.15 20.48
C ALA A 303 16.59 37.32 20.75
N THR A 304 16.94 37.98 21.86
CA THR A 304 18.34 38.11 22.31
C THR A 304 18.89 36.82 22.94
N SER A 305 18.02 35.87 23.27
CA SER A 305 18.38 34.57 23.83
C SER A 305 17.41 33.49 23.34
N CYS A 306 17.79 32.22 23.50
CA CYS A 306 16.90 31.10 23.26
C CYS A 306 17.13 30.00 24.30
N SER A 307 16.13 29.15 24.48
CA SER A 307 16.17 27.98 25.37
C SER A 307 16.43 26.68 24.59
N GLY A 308 16.11 26.66 23.30
CA GLY A 308 16.32 25.51 22.44
C GLY A 308 16.12 25.82 20.96
N GLY A 309 16.69 25.01 20.08
CA GLY A 309 16.57 25.23 18.65
C GLY A 309 17.06 24.09 17.78
N GLY A 310 17.01 24.33 16.48
CA GLY A 310 17.47 23.40 15.45
C GLY A 310 17.98 24.14 14.21
N THR A 311 18.99 23.57 13.55
CA THR A 311 19.48 24.09 12.27
C THR A 311 18.49 23.77 11.15
N SER A 312 18.37 24.68 10.18
CA SER A 312 17.52 24.48 9.01
C SER A 312 18.33 23.94 7.84
N PHE A 313 17.76 22.99 7.11
CA PHE A 313 18.31 22.47 5.87
C PHE A 313 17.23 22.44 4.79
N THR A 314 17.62 22.34 3.53
CA THR A 314 16.65 22.32 2.42
C THR A 314 16.69 21.02 1.62
N VAL A 315 15.52 20.64 1.13
CA VAL A 315 15.32 19.49 0.24
C VAL A 315 14.66 19.98 -1.03
N GLY A 316 15.16 19.54 -2.18
CA GLY A 316 14.55 19.85 -3.48
C GLY A 316 13.14 19.28 -3.61
N LYS A 317 12.20 20.07 -4.14
CA LYS A 317 10.91 19.56 -4.61
C LYS A 317 11.07 18.89 -5.98
N PRO A 318 10.16 17.97 -6.37
CA PRO A 318 10.15 17.39 -7.70
C PRO A 318 10.23 18.48 -8.79
N GLY A 319 11.13 18.32 -9.75
CA GLY A 319 11.42 19.32 -10.78
C GLY A 319 12.56 20.29 -10.45
N GLY A 320 13.16 20.22 -9.25
CA GLY A 320 14.43 20.88 -8.91
C GLY A 320 14.38 22.39 -8.68
N ASN A 321 13.36 23.10 -9.18
CA ASN A 321 13.34 24.56 -9.15
C ASN A 321 12.97 25.18 -7.79
N ARG A 322 12.33 24.42 -6.89
CA ARG A 322 11.85 24.89 -5.59
C ARG A 322 12.43 24.06 -4.46
N LEU A 323 12.62 24.70 -3.31
CA LEU A 323 13.18 24.11 -2.09
C LEU A 323 12.11 24.06 -0.99
N ARG A 324 12.18 23.01 -0.18
CA ARG A 324 11.45 22.88 1.08
C ARG A 324 12.45 23.01 2.21
N GLU A 325 12.26 23.99 3.08
CA GLU A 325 12.97 24.08 4.34
C GLU A 325 12.46 23.02 5.32
N VAL A 326 13.37 22.38 6.02
CA VAL A 326 13.10 21.50 7.16
C VAL A 326 13.91 22.01 8.34
N TRP A 327 13.24 22.21 9.47
CA TRP A 327 13.88 22.57 10.73
C TRP A 327 14.28 21.28 11.46
N HIS A 328 15.56 21.10 11.77
CA HIS A 328 16.06 19.87 12.40
C HIS A 328 15.74 19.82 13.90
N GLY A 329 14.46 19.61 14.21
CA GLY A 329 13.90 19.63 15.55
C GLY A 329 14.12 18.38 16.40
N ARG A 330 15.08 17.51 16.06
CA ARG A 330 15.25 16.20 16.71
C ARG A 330 15.46 16.33 18.22
N ARG A 331 16.40 17.17 18.67
CA ARG A 331 16.73 17.33 20.10
C ARG A 331 15.58 17.95 20.88
N VAL A 332 14.98 19.00 20.33
CA VAL A 332 13.81 19.65 20.93
C VAL A 332 12.64 18.68 21.04
N SER A 333 12.40 17.86 20.01
CA SER A 333 11.36 16.83 20.02
C SER A 333 11.62 15.71 21.03
N GLN A 334 12.88 15.38 21.30
CA GLN A 334 13.25 14.37 22.31
C GLN A 334 13.09 14.90 23.74
N ALA A 335 13.29 16.21 23.95
CA ALA A 335 13.09 16.86 25.24
C ALA A 335 11.62 17.23 25.50
N ALA A 336 10.79 17.32 24.45
CA ALA A 336 9.37 17.60 24.57
C ALA A 336 8.58 16.39 25.10
N GLN A 337 7.42 16.66 25.71
CA GLN A 337 6.41 15.62 25.95
C GLN A 337 6.06 14.92 24.63
N VAL A 338 5.75 13.63 24.71
CA VAL A 338 5.33 12.85 23.55
C VAL A 338 3.91 13.26 23.16
N PRO A 339 3.67 13.74 21.91
CA PRO A 339 2.33 14.09 21.47
C PRO A 339 1.41 12.87 21.43
N PRO A 340 0.08 13.07 21.60
CA PRO A 340 -0.89 12.03 21.28
C PRO A 340 -0.78 11.58 19.82
N LYS A 341 -1.30 10.39 19.52
CA LYS A 341 -1.44 9.97 18.13
C LYS A 341 -2.50 10.85 17.45
N PRO A 342 -2.25 11.37 16.24
CA PRO A 342 -3.26 12.10 15.49
C PRO A 342 -4.50 11.23 15.27
N ARG A 343 -5.66 11.70 15.71
CA ARG A 343 -6.92 10.96 15.54
C ARG A 343 -7.41 11.03 14.10
N HIS A 344 -8.16 10.03 13.71
CA HIS A 344 -8.81 9.92 12.40
C HIS A 344 -7.88 10.05 11.20
N LEU A 345 -6.60 9.69 11.37
CA LEU A 345 -5.62 9.77 10.31
C LEU A 345 -5.93 8.75 9.21
N ALA A 346 -6.14 9.24 8.00
CA ALA A 346 -6.43 8.40 6.85
C ALA A 346 -5.23 7.51 6.49
N SER A 347 -5.54 6.30 6.02
CA SER A 347 -4.54 5.34 5.54
C SER A 347 -5.11 4.52 4.39
N PRO A 348 -4.27 3.83 3.59
CA PRO A 348 -4.76 2.94 2.55
C PRO A 348 -5.69 1.84 3.08
N THR A 349 -5.49 1.38 4.32
CA THR A 349 -6.44 0.44 4.94
C THR A 349 -7.79 1.09 5.21
N ALA A 350 -7.84 2.32 5.73
CA ALA A 350 -9.09 3.03 5.95
C ALA A 350 -9.87 3.24 4.64
N LEU A 351 -9.17 3.64 3.57
CA LEU A 351 -9.77 3.79 2.24
C LEU A 351 -10.29 2.46 1.68
N SER A 352 -9.68 1.32 2.02
CA SER A 352 -10.16 0.00 1.57
C SER A 352 -11.57 -0.35 2.09
N PHE A 353 -12.08 0.37 3.10
CA PHE A 353 -13.43 0.19 3.61
C PHE A 353 -14.50 0.89 2.77
N LEU A 354 -14.13 1.82 1.87
CA LEU A 354 -15.05 2.43 0.92
C LEU A 354 -15.88 1.37 0.18
N GLU A 355 -17.16 1.65 -0.04
CA GLU A 355 -18.08 0.78 -0.79
C GLU A 355 -18.70 1.55 -1.94
N CYS A 356 -18.86 0.87 -3.08
CA CYS A 356 -19.55 1.42 -4.25
C CYS A 356 -20.15 0.31 -5.11
N SER A 357 -20.74 0.68 -6.24
CA SER A 357 -21.19 -0.27 -7.26
C SER A 357 -20.69 0.16 -8.63
N LYS A 358 -20.72 -0.74 -9.62
CA LYS A 358 -20.32 -0.37 -10.99
C LYS A 358 -21.21 0.73 -11.58
N ASP A 359 -22.50 0.74 -11.21
CA ASP A 359 -23.47 1.73 -11.67
C ASP A 359 -23.39 3.04 -10.89
N ARG A 360 -22.80 3.01 -9.69
CA ARG A 360 -22.56 4.17 -8.82
C ARG A 360 -21.10 4.16 -8.35
N PRO A 361 -20.15 4.48 -9.24
CA PRO A 361 -18.75 4.55 -8.89
C PRO A 361 -18.50 5.75 -7.96
N LEU A 362 -17.47 5.65 -7.12
CA LEU A 362 -17.08 6.77 -6.25
C LEU A 362 -16.47 7.88 -7.06
N ARG A 363 -16.94 9.10 -6.80
CA ARG A 363 -16.26 10.32 -7.21
C ARG A 363 -15.46 10.87 -6.05
N VAL A 364 -14.40 11.60 -6.36
CA VAL A 364 -13.51 12.21 -5.38
C VAL A 364 -13.25 13.67 -5.68
N SER A 365 -13.32 14.50 -4.65
CA SER A 365 -12.70 15.82 -4.62
C SER A 365 -11.60 15.83 -3.56
N LYS A 366 -10.55 16.61 -3.77
CA LYS A 366 -9.41 16.69 -2.87
C LYS A 366 -8.92 18.13 -2.72
N ARG A 367 -8.48 18.47 -1.51
CA ARG A 367 -7.82 19.73 -1.15
C ARG A 367 -6.49 19.47 -0.45
N ASP A 368 -5.52 20.32 -0.74
CA ASP A 368 -4.17 20.33 -0.16
C ASP A 368 -3.93 21.73 0.41
N ALA A 369 -3.47 21.84 1.66
CA ALA A 369 -3.12 23.14 2.24
C ALA A 369 -1.69 23.59 1.83
N SER A 370 -1.55 24.86 1.45
CA SER A 370 -0.28 25.44 0.97
C SER A 370 0.69 25.69 2.13
N CYS A 371 1.79 24.93 2.23
CA CYS A 371 2.74 25.11 3.34
C CYS A 371 2.05 25.05 4.72
N TRP A 372 1.20 24.04 4.92
CA TRP A 372 0.25 23.98 6.05
C TRP A 372 0.84 24.32 7.42
N PHE A 373 2.01 23.78 7.76
CA PHE A 373 2.69 24.06 9.03
C PHE A 373 3.04 25.54 9.24
N ASP A 374 3.38 26.27 8.17
CA ASP A 374 3.71 27.69 8.24
C ASP A 374 2.47 28.58 8.44
N GLN A 375 1.27 28.02 8.35
CA GLN A 375 0.02 28.75 8.63
C GLN A 375 -0.41 28.62 10.09
N LEU A 376 0.05 27.59 10.80
CA LEU A 376 -0.39 27.29 12.16
C LEU A 376 0.42 28.10 13.17
N GLU A 377 -0.24 28.98 13.91
CA GLU A 377 0.40 29.82 14.93
C GLU A 377 0.92 28.98 16.11
N LEU A 378 2.15 29.29 16.54
CA LEU A 378 2.80 28.72 17.71
C LEU A 378 2.59 29.62 18.94
N PRO A 379 2.13 29.06 20.08
CA PRO A 379 2.01 29.80 21.32
C PRO A 379 3.31 30.48 21.73
N ALA A 380 3.21 31.75 22.16
CA ALA A 380 4.35 32.59 22.51
C ALA A 380 5.31 31.94 23.53
N SER A 381 4.76 31.19 24.49
CA SER A 381 5.52 30.50 25.54
C SER A 381 6.47 29.43 25.01
N LEU A 382 6.26 28.90 23.80
CA LEU A 382 7.11 27.85 23.21
C LEU A 382 8.19 28.40 22.27
N ARG A 383 8.09 29.66 21.82
CA ARG A 383 8.91 30.21 20.72
C ARG A 383 10.41 30.14 21.00
N LEU A 384 10.83 30.39 22.26
CA LEU A 384 12.24 30.32 22.67
C LEU A 384 12.85 28.91 22.57
N PHE A 385 12.05 27.86 22.48
CA PHE A 385 12.50 26.47 22.24
C PHE A 385 12.49 26.08 20.75
N MET A 386 11.96 26.95 19.89
CA MET A 386 11.86 26.77 18.45
C MET A 386 12.78 27.78 17.73
N ALA A 387 13.99 27.98 18.26
CA ALA A 387 14.95 28.87 17.64
C ALA A 387 15.65 28.24 16.43
N LYS A 388 16.14 29.12 15.57
CA LYS A 388 17.07 28.81 14.48
C LYS A 388 18.47 29.35 14.86
N PRO A 389 19.53 28.97 14.14
CA PRO A 389 20.87 29.50 14.40
C PRO A 389 20.86 31.04 14.41
N ALA A 390 21.55 31.65 15.38
CA ALA A 390 21.62 33.10 15.50
C ALA A 390 22.10 33.75 14.20
N VAL A 391 21.68 34.98 13.95
CA VAL A 391 22.13 35.88 12.87
C VAL A 391 22.64 37.17 13.51
N SER A 392 23.69 37.77 12.94
CA SER A 392 24.11 39.09 13.42
C SER A 392 23.22 40.19 12.82
N THR A 393 23.13 41.31 13.53
CA THR A 393 22.50 42.55 13.04
C THR A 393 23.09 42.97 11.69
N ASP A 394 24.40 42.86 11.50
CA ASP A 394 25.09 43.12 10.24
C ASP A 394 24.72 42.14 9.11
N GLU A 395 24.54 40.86 9.42
CA GLU A 395 24.12 39.86 8.44
C GLU A 395 22.71 40.18 7.91
N LEU A 396 21.81 40.63 8.79
CA LEU A 396 20.47 41.08 8.41
C LEU A 396 20.51 42.37 7.57
N VAL A 397 21.37 43.34 7.92
CA VAL A 397 21.58 44.55 7.10
C VAL A 397 22.09 44.19 5.71
N LYS A 398 23.08 43.29 5.61
CA LYS A 398 23.59 42.77 4.32
C LYS A 398 22.53 42.01 3.53
N ALA A 399 21.60 41.34 4.20
CA ALA A 399 20.44 40.69 3.60
C ALA A 399 19.32 41.66 3.21
N GLY A 400 19.49 42.96 3.47
CA GLY A 400 18.56 44.02 3.07
C GLY A 400 17.50 44.40 4.12
N MET A 401 17.74 44.11 5.40
CA MET A 401 16.87 44.48 6.52
C MET A 401 17.55 45.50 7.45
N THR A 402 17.04 46.72 7.50
CA THR A 402 17.63 47.81 8.30
C THR A 402 17.52 47.54 9.79
N CYS A 403 18.38 48.15 10.62
CA CYS A 403 18.27 48.01 12.08
C CYS A 403 16.89 48.45 12.59
N GLN A 404 16.33 49.55 12.08
CA GLN A 404 14.97 50.00 12.43
C GLN A 404 13.90 48.96 12.08
N GLU A 405 14.04 48.27 10.95
CA GLU A 405 13.15 47.18 10.58
C GLU A 405 13.31 45.98 11.53
N GLN A 406 14.54 45.63 11.95
CA GLN A 406 14.80 44.55 12.92
C GLN A 406 14.08 44.78 14.26
N LEU A 407 14.02 46.04 14.74
CA LEU A 407 13.30 46.38 15.98
C LEU A 407 11.82 45.97 15.94
N LEU A 408 11.18 45.99 14.77
CA LEU A 408 9.76 45.66 14.61
C LEU A 408 9.45 44.17 14.82
N TYR A 409 10.47 43.31 14.75
CA TYR A 409 10.32 41.86 14.85
C TYR A 409 10.83 41.28 16.17
N MET A 410 11.19 42.12 17.14
CA MET A 410 11.64 41.64 18.45
C MET A 410 10.49 40.98 19.22
N GLU A 411 10.76 39.83 19.85
CA GLU A 411 9.83 39.18 20.75
C GLU A 411 9.54 40.05 21.97
N ALA A 412 8.33 39.93 22.52
CA ALA A 412 7.95 40.62 23.75
C ALA A 412 8.93 40.28 24.90
N GLY A 413 9.47 41.31 25.56
CA GLY A 413 10.46 41.17 26.63
C GLY A 413 11.91 41.04 26.17
N HIS A 414 12.18 41.18 24.86
CA HIS A 414 13.52 41.25 24.30
C HIS A 414 13.76 42.61 23.65
N ASP A 415 14.79 43.32 24.11
CA ASP A 415 15.19 44.60 23.53
C ASP A 415 16.22 44.39 22.41
N TRP A 416 16.13 45.19 21.35
CA TRP A 416 17.11 45.14 20.27
C TRP A 416 18.48 45.59 20.79
N GLN A 417 19.51 44.80 20.48
CA GLN A 417 20.91 45.10 20.79
C GLN A 417 21.76 44.72 19.58
N GLU A 418 22.82 45.50 19.34
CA GLU A 418 23.81 45.18 18.33
C GLU A 418 24.53 43.87 18.69
N GLY A 419 24.66 42.96 17.71
CA GLY A 419 25.27 41.65 17.94
C GLY A 419 24.44 40.50 17.36
N GLN A 420 24.36 39.40 18.10
CA GLN A 420 23.68 38.17 17.68
C GLN A 420 22.22 38.16 18.15
N LEU A 421 21.31 37.88 17.23
CA LEU A 421 19.88 37.69 17.48
C LEU A 421 19.47 36.28 17.03
N PHE A 422 18.62 35.62 17.81
CA PHE A 422 18.06 34.31 17.51
C PHE A 422 16.73 34.46 16.79
N PRO A 423 16.59 33.98 15.54
CA PRO A 423 15.29 33.87 14.91
C PRO A 423 14.48 32.76 15.60
N VAL A 424 13.27 33.06 16.04
CA VAL A 424 12.37 32.11 16.71
C VAL A 424 11.10 31.91 15.90
N HIS A 425 10.61 30.68 15.81
CA HIS A 425 9.40 30.38 15.05
C HIS A 425 8.14 30.98 15.70
N HIS A 426 7.30 31.64 14.89
CA HIS A 426 5.91 31.99 15.24
C HIS A 426 4.91 30.94 14.78
N VAL A 427 5.39 29.90 14.11
CA VAL A 427 4.59 28.84 13.50
C VAL A 427 5.02 27.47 14.04
N TRP A 428 4.17 26.46 13.94
CA TRP A 428 4.57 25.07 14.24
C TRP A 428 5.57 24.56 13.21
N PRO A 429 6.87 24.42 13.52
CA PRO A 429 7.87 24.17 12.48
C PRO A 429 7.80 22.74 11.95
N MET A 430 8.06 22.57 10.65
CA MET A 430 8.26 21.25 10.07
C MET A 430 9.51 20.61 10.66
N GLY A 431 9.34 19.52 11.42
CA GLY A 431 10.42 18.80 12.09
C GLY A 431 10.30 18.76 13.62
N PHE A 432 9.28 19.41 14.20
CA PHE A 432 8.87 19.19 15.59
C PHE A 432 7.83 18.07 15.71
N ALA A 433 7.94 17.22 16.73
CA ALA A 433 7.09 16.05 16.90
C ALA A 433 5.58 16.37 17.01
N TRP A 434 5.22 17.51 17.60
CA TRP A 434 3.83 17.92 17.79
C TRP A 434 3.17 18.51 16.53
N SER A 435 3.94 19.00 15.57
CA SER A 435 3.40 19.76 14.43
C SER A 435 2.36 18.97 13.64
N SER A 436 2.57 17.67 13.41
CA SER A 436 1.61 16.80 12.71
C SER A 436 0.32 16.55 13.50
N TYR A 437 0.40 16.48 14.83
CA TYR A 437 -0.78 16.33 15.69
C TYR A 437 -1.65 17.58 15.62
N ILE A 438 -1.04 18.76 15.82
CA ILE A 438 -1.72 20.05 15.75
C ILE A 438 -2.34 20.27 14.37
N ALA A 439 -1.57 20.02 13.31
CA ALA A 439 -2.03 20.12 11.93
C ALA A 439 -3.25 19.23 11.63
N GLN A 440 -3.29 18.01 12.18
CA GLN A 440 -4.42 17.11 12.02
C GLN A 440 -5.66 17.62 12.79
N GLU A 441 -5.53 18.05 14.05
CA GLU A 441 -6.67 18.52 14.84
C GLU A 441 -7.31 19.78 14.24
N VAL A 442 -6.51 20.75 13.78
CA VAL A 442 -7.03 21.95 13.10
C VAL A 442 -7.75 21.56 11.81
N MET A 443 -7.21 20.63 11.02
CA MET A 443 -7.87 20.19 9.79
C MET A 443 -9.19 19.47 10.05
N LEU A 444 -9.27 18.67 11.11
CA LEU A 444 -10.52 18.02 11.54
C LEU A 444 -11.55 19.05 12.04
N MET A 445 -11.10 20.11 12.71
CA MET A 445 -11.96 21.23 13.11
C MET A 445 -12.57 21.94 11.90
N ILE A 446 -11.75 22.28 10.90
CA ILE A 446 -12.22 22.87 9.63
C ILE A 446 -13.24 21.94 8.97
N CYS A 447 -12.97 20.64 8.92
CA CYS A 447 -13.93 19.67 8.39
C CYS A 447 -15.28 19.71 9.14
N SER A 448 -15.23 19.70 10.47
CA SER A 448 -16.44 19.75 11.32
C SER A 448 -17.29 21.00 11.03
N ARG A 449 -16.64 22.17 10.96
CA ARG A 449 -17.32 23.46 10.66
C ARG A 449 -17.87 23.52 9.24
N ALA A 450 -17.21 22.87 8.28
CA ALA A 450 -17.72 22.66 6.93
C ALA A 450 -18.90 21.65 6.84
N GLY A 451 -19.39 21.15 7.97
CA GLY A 451 -20.54 20.25 8.07
C GLY A 451 -20.18 18.76 7.94
N ILE A 452 -18.89 18.40 7.91
CA ILE A 452 -18.45 17.02 7.82
C ILE A 452 -18.48 16.40 9.22
N GLN A 453 -19.50 15.59 9.46
CA GLN A 453 -19.69 14.89 10.72
C GLN A 453 -18.59 13.86 10.96
N GLU A 454 -18.21 13.65 12.22
CA GLU A 454 -17.20 12.66 12.61
C GLU A 454 -17.60 11.23 12.17
N THR A 455 -18.91 10.94 12.16
CA THR A 455 -19.47 9.66 11.67
C THR A 455 -19.30 9.43 10.16
N SER A 456 -18.95 10.47 9.41
CA SER A 456 -18.68 10.44 7.97
C SER A 456 -17.17 10.37 7.66
N LEU A 457 -16.31 10.37 8.68
CA LEU A 457 -14.86 10.24 8.51
C LEU A 457 -14.44 8.77 8.27
N LEU A 458 -13.41 8.61 7.44
CA LEU A 458 -12.79 7.34 7.14
C LEU A 458 -11.42 7.22 7.80
N ALA A 459 -11.38 6.49 8.90
CA ALA A 459 -10.15 6.15 9.60
C ALA A 459 -10.19 4.74 10.22
N CYS A 460 -9.04 4.27 10.69
CA CYS A 460 -8.94 2.97 11.34
C CYS A 460 -9.38 3.00 12.81
N ASP A 461 -9.40 4.17 13.45
CA ASP A 461 -9.72 4.36 14.86
C ASP A 461 -11.20 4.70 15.15
N CYS A 462 -12.00 5.03 14.12
CA CYS A 462 -13.44 5.26 14.22
C CYS A 462 -14.25 4.20 13.46
N GLU A 463 -15.56 4.09 13.74
CA GLU A 463 -16.46 3.23 12.97
C GLU A 463 -16.46 3.59 11.48
N THR A 464 -16.59 2.61 10.60
CA THR A 464 -16.79 2.90 9.17
C THR A 464 -18.17 3.56 8.97
N PRO A 465 -18.29 4.58 8.09
CA PRO A 465 -19.57 5.25 7.82
C PRO A 465 -20.67 4.28 7.38
N SER A 466 -21.92 4.57 7.78
CA SER A 466 -23.10 3.78 7.38
C SER A 466 -23.52 4.01 5.93
N SER A 467 -23.09 5.13 5.34
CA SER A 467 -23.43 5.58 4.00
C SER A 467 -22.18 6.17 3.33
N PHE A 468 -22.04 5.93 2.03
CA PHE A 468 -20.95 6.47 1.21
C PHE A 468 -21.42 7.59 0.27
N ARG A 469 -22.61 8.15 0.55
CA ARG A 469 -23.14 9.30 -0.22
C ARG A 469 -22.34 10.58 0.02
N SER A 470 -21.70 10.72 1.18
CA SER A 470 -20.77 11.80 1.49
C SER A 470 -19.88 11.35 2.64
N VAL A 471 -18.61 11.11 2.36
CA VAL A 471 -17.60 10.72 3.36
C VAL A 471 -16.32 11.48 3.13
N ALA A 472 -15.52 11.67 4.18
CA ALA A 472 -14.23 12.34 4.07
C ALA A 472 -13.11 11.51 4.69
N ALA A 473 -11.90 11.69 4.19
CA ALA A 473 -10.67 11.15 4.77
C ALA A 473 -9.67 12.30 4.92
N VAL A 474 -9.00 12.38 6.07
CA VAL A 474 -8.10 13.49 6.40
C VAL A 474 -6.73 12.94 6.75
N ALA A 475 -5.70 13.46 6.09
CA ALA A 475 -4.30 13.17 6.37
C ALA A 475 -3.50 14.46 6.42
N THR A 476 -3.42 15.07 7.61
CA THR A 476 -2.74 16.33 7.88
C THR A 476 -3.22 17.45 6.96
N ASP A 477 -2.50 17.76 5.88
CA ASP A 477 -2.79 18.79 4.89
C ASP A 477 -3.71 18.31 3.74
N ASP A 478 -3.93 17.00 3.61
CA ASP A 478 -4.69 16.36 2.53
C ASP A 478 -6.11 15.99 3.01
N VAL A 479 -7.13 16.62 2.44
CA VAL A 479 -8.55 16.31 2.69
C VAL A 479 -9.19 15.77 1.43
N MET A 480 -9.76 14.57 1.52
CA MET A 480 -10.35 13.85 0.40
C MET A 480 -11.83 13.57 0.68
N PHE A 481 -12.71 14.02 -0.21
CA PHE A 481 -14.16 13.80 -0.15
C PHE A 481 -14.56 12.73 -1.16
N PHE A 482 -15.29 11.71 -0.73
CA PHE A 482 -15.79 10.64 -1.61
C PHE A 482 -17.32 10.59 -1.59
N SER A 483 -17.91 10.24 -2.75
CA SER A 483 -19.36 10.06 -2.87
C SER A 483 -19.72 9.04 -3.95
N ASP A 484 -20.66 8.15 -3.63
CA ASP A 484 -21.36 7.28 -4.60
C ASP A 484 -22.71 7.86 -5.06
N ALA A 485 -23.06 9.08 -4.62
CA ALA A 485 -24.36 9.69 -4.89
C ALA A 485 -24.45 10.35 -6.28
N GLY A 486 -23.34 10.37 -7.04
CA GLY A 486 -23.27 10.91 -8.39
C GLY A 486 -22.46 12.22 -8.48
N PRO A 487 -22.38 12.80 -9.69
CA PRO A 487 -21.62 14.02 -9.95
C PRO A 487 -22.05 15.21 -9.10
N GLY A 488 -21.08 16.08 -8.78
CA GLY A 488 -21.29 17.34 -8.06
C GLY A 488 -21.27 17.25 -6.53
N VAL A 489 -21.58 16.10 -5.93
CA VAL A 489 -21.71 15.97 -4.47
C VAL A 489 -20.38 16.21 -3.76
N THR A 490 -19.29 15.59 -4.21
CA THR A 490 -17.96 15.83 -3.60
C THR A 490 -17.45 17.25 -3.87
N ARG A 491 -17.88 17.89 -4.96
CA ARG A 491 -17.54 19.28 -5.24
C ARG A 491 -18.26 20.22 -4.29
N GLN A 492 -19.52 19.97 -3.99
CA GLN A 492 -20.27 20.76 -3.00
C GLN A 492 -19.63 20.67 -1.61
N ALA A 493 -19.29 19.45 -1.16
CA ALA A 493 -18.57 19.26 0.11
C ALA A 493 -17.22 19.99 0.11
N ALA A 494 -16.47 19.91 -1.00
CA ALA A 494 -15.20 20.59 -1.12
C ALA A 494 -15.34 22.12 -1.11
N ASN A 495 -16.39 22.68 -1.73
CA ASN A 495 -16.65 24.11 -1.70
C ASN A 495 -17.00 24.60 -0.29
N ALA A 496 -17.85 23.88 0.44
CA ALA A 496 -18.16 24.22 1.84
C ALA A 496 -16.89 24.18 2.72
N PHE A 497 -16.00 23.23 2.45
CA PHE A 497 -14.69 23.16 3.09
C PHE A 497 -13.77 24.32 2.67
N ASP A 498 -13.80 24.74 1.40
CA ASP A 498 -13.03 25.88 0.90
C ASP A 498 -13.47 27.20 1.57
N ASP A 499 -14.77 27.38 1.78
CA ASP A 499 -15.34 28.53 2.48
C ASP A 499 -14.84 28.57 3.93
N GLU A 500 -14.84 27.42 4.61
CA GLU A 500 -14.35 27.32 5.99
C GLU A 500 -12.84 27.49 6.10
N MET A 501 -12.06 26.93 5.17
CA MET A 501 -10.61 27.21 5.09
C MET A 501 -10.37 28.72 5.02
N THR A 502 -11.12 29.42 4.17
CA THR A 502 -11.00 30.88 4.02
C THR A 502 -11.39 31.60 5.32
N ALA A 503 -12.47 31.18 5.98
CA ALA A 503 -12.92 31.76 7.24
C ALA A 503 -11.91 31.58 8.38
N GLN A 504 -11.14 30.49 8.37
CA GLN A 504 -10.07 30.22 9.36
C GLN A 504 -8.71 30.83 8.98
N GLY A 505 -8.63 31.60 7.88
CA GLY A 505 -7.35 32.13 7.41
C GLY A 505 -6.43 31.08 6.80
N ALA A 506 -6.94 29.89 6.46
CA ALA A 506 -6.21 28.80 5.87
C ALA A 506 -6.13 28.93 4.34
N LEU A 507 -4.91 28.86 3.80
CA LEU A 507 -4.61 28.94 2.38
C LEU A 507 -4.53 27.55 1.74
N ARG A 508 -5.43 27.29 0.79
CA ARG A 508 -5.41 26.08 -0.05
C ARG A 508 -4.38 26.17 -1.19
N ASN A 509 -4.03 25.02 -1.75
CA ASN A 509 -3.17 24.89 -2.92
C ASN A 509 -3.99 24.54 -4.16
N ALA A 510 -4.63 25.56 -4.75
CA ALA A 510 -5.56 25.38 -5.86
C ALA A 510 -4.99 24.60 -7.07
N LYS A 511 -3.66 24.61 -7.28
CA LYS A 511 -2.99 23.85 -8.36
C LYS A 511 -3.08 22.33 -8.18
N LYS A 512 -3.31 21.86 -6.96
CA LYS A 512 -3.43 20.43 -6.63
C LYS A 512 -4.87 19.98 -6.43
N ASP A 513 -5.84 20.88 -6.58
CA ASP A 513 -7.25 20.53 -6.37
C ASP A 513 -7.70 19.47 -7.37
N VAL A 514 -8.37 18.46 -6.84
CA VAL A 514 -9.12 17.49 -7.64
C VAL A 514 -10.59 17.77 -7.40
N ASN A 515 -11.38 17.86 -8.46
CA ASN A 515 -12.79 18.21 -8.36
C ASN A 515 -13.67 17.17 -9.04
N ASP A 516 -14.35 16.38 -8.21
CA ASP A 516 -15.39 15.44 -8.60
C ASP A 516 -14.95 14.50 -9.74
N GLN A 517 -13.80 13.84 -9.57
CA GLN A 517 -13.19 12.94 -10.54
C GLN A 517 -13.41 11.47 -10.18
N LEU A 518 -13.29 10.58 -11.16
CA LEU A 518 -13.29 9.12 -10.94
C LEU A 518 -11.88 8.57 -10.70
N ASN A 519 -10.85 9.36 -10.98
CA ASN A 519 -9.45 8.98 -10.82
C ASN A 519 -8.71 10.05 -10.01
N ALA A 520 -8.02 9.66 -8.94
CA ALA A 520 -7.17 10.56 -8.17
C ALA A 520 -6.21 9.79 -7.24
N THR A 521 -5.06 10.37 -6.94
CA THR A 521 -4.17 9.85 -5.90
C THR A 521 -4.60 10.36 -4.52
N CYS A 522 -4.94 9.41 -3.64
CA CYS A 522 -5.45 9.60 -2.29
C CYS A 522 -4.48 8.94 -1.31
N VAL A 523 -3.83 9.70 -0.41
CA VAL A 523 -2.81 9.18 0.54
C VAL A 523 -1.81 8.19 -0.10
N GLY A 524 -1.33 8.52 -1.30
CA GLY A 524 -0.32 7.72 -2.01
C GLY A 524 -0.82 6.43 -2.68
N VAL A 525 -2.14 6.20 -2.76
CA VAL A 525 -2.76 5.14 -3.60
C VAL A 525 -3.72 5.77 -4.61
N ASP A 526 -3.96 5.11 -5.74
CA ASP A 526 -4.83 5.66 -6.79
C ASP A 526 -6.24 5.10 -6.68
N LEU A 527 -7.24 5.98 -6.59
CA LEU A 527 -8.61 5.67 -6.95
C LEU A 527 -8.67 5.55 -8.47
N VAL A 528 -9.15 4.42 -8.98
CA VAL A 528 -9.23 4.12 -10.42
C VAL A 528 -10.66 3.80 -10.80
N SER A 529 -11.20 4.57 -11.76
CA SER A 529 -12.57 4.49 -12.27
C SER A 529 -13.64 4.52 -11.17
N GLY A 530 -13.34 5.12 -10.01
CA GLY A 530 -14.20 5.13 -8.83
C GLY A 530 -14.50 3.77 -8.20
N CYS A 531 -13.88 2.69 -8.67
CA CYS A 531 -14.23 1.31 -8.30
C CYS A 531 -13.08 0.55 -7.64
N TYR A 532 -11.84 1.02 -7.80
CA TYR A 532 -10.65 0.32 -7.32
C TYR A 532 -9.70 1.27 -6.61
N LEU A 533 -9.01 0.77 -5.60
CA LEU A 533 -7.78 1.39 -5.09
C LEU A 533 -6.59 0.58 -5.59
N ASP A 534 -5.59 1.23 -6.16
CA ASP A 534 -4.45 0.58 -6.79
C ASP A 534 -3.12 1.25 -6.40
N ILE A 535 -2.02 0.53 -6.61
CA ILE A 535 -0.67 1.12 -6.55
C ILE A 535 -0.47 2.09 -7.73
N PRO A 536 0.04 3.32 -7.49
CA PRO A 536 0.38 4.27 -8.54
C PRO A 536 1.54 3.77 -9.41
N GLY A 537 2.00 4.58 -10.38
CA GLY A 537 3.08 4.28 -11.33
C GLY A 537 4.48 3.96 -10.76
N ARG A 538 4.59 3.50 -9.51
CA ARG A 538 5.83 3.18 -8.79
C ARG A 538 6.25 1.71 -8.90
N LEU A 539 5.40 0.82 -9.39
CA LEU A 539 5.69 -0.62 -9.41
C LEU A 539 7.01 -0.94 -10.13
N LEU A 540 7.29 -0.27 -11.25
CA LEU A 540 8.54 -0.47 -11.98
C LEU A 540 9.75 -0.06 -11.15
N ALA A 541 9.69 1.08 -10.43
CA ALA A 541 10.76 1.51 -9.54
C ALA A 541 11.04 0.45 -8.46
N LEU A 542 10.00 -0.08 -7.82
CA LEU A 542 10.14 -1.11 -6.78
C LEU A 542 10.80 -2.39 -7.30
N LEU A 543 10.38 -2.85 -8.49
CA LEU A 543 10.96 -4.02 -9.14
C LEU A 543 12.44 -3.79 -9.47
N ILE A 544 12.79 -2.61 -10.00
CA ILE A 544 14.18 -2.27 -10.33
C ILE A 544 15.04 -2.14 -9.08
N THR A 545 14.54 -1.51 -8.02
CA THR A 545 15.24 -1.42 -6.72
C THR A 545 15.52 -2.81 -6.15
N PHE A 546 14.54 -3.71 -6.17
CA PHE A 546 14.76 -5.08 -5.71
C PHE A 546 15.79 -5.82 -6.57
N LEU A 547 15.69 -5.73 -7.91
CA LEU A 547 16.64 -6.39 -8.80
C LEU A 547 18.06 -5.88 -8.59
N PHE A 548 18.23 -4.57 -8.32
CA PHE A 548 19.51 -3.99 -7.95
C PHE A 548 20.04 -4.61 -6.65
N LEU A 549 19.26 -4.58 -5.57
CA LEU A 549 19.65 -5.16 -4.27
C LEU A 549 19.99 -6.65 -4.37
N SER A 550 19.17 -7.41 -5.12
CA SER A 550 19.38 -8.84 -5.34
C SER A 550 20.64 -9.14 -6.16
N THR A 551 21.03 -8.24 -7.07
CA THR A 551 22.24 -8.40 -7.89
C THR A 551 23.49 -8.04 -7.09
N GLN A 552 23.44 -6.98 -6.29
CA GLN A 552 24.57 -6.56 -5.44
C GLN A 552 24.81 -7.52 -4.28
N GLY A 553 23.75 -8.09 -3.70
CA GLY A 553 23.83 -8.98 -2.54
C GLY A 553 24.34 -8.30 -1.26
N ARG A 554 24.59 -6.99 -1.30
CA ARG A 554 25.07 -6.16 -0.18
C ARG A 554 24.30 -4.84 -0.14
N ALA A 555 23.89 -4.42 1.05
CA ALA A 555 23.22 -3.15 1.30
C ALA A 555 23.23 -2.84 2.79
N SER A 556 23.05 -1.57 3.16
CA SER A 556 22.80 -1.22 4.55
C SER A 556 21.35 -1.55 4.97
N PRO A 557 21.08 -1.77 6.27
CA PRO A 557 19.72 -1.92 6.78
C PRO A 557 18.77 -0.79 6.33
N LYS A 558 19.25 0.46 6.32
CA LYS A 558 18.51 1.63 5.85
C LYS A 558 18.16 1.58 4.36
N GLN A 559 19.09 1.14 3.51
CA GLN A 559 18.82 0.97 2.06
C GLN A 559 17.71 -0.07 1.82
N VAL A 560 17.75 -1.20 2.54
CA VAL A 560 16.68 -2.21 2.47
C VAL A 560 15.38 -1.67 3.05
N HIS A 561 15.44 -0.88 4.12
CA HIS A 561 14.29 -0.26 4.75
C HIS A 561 13.55 0.70 3.81
N GLN A 562 14.23 1.44 2.94
CA GLN A 562 13.60 2.32 1.95
C GLN A 562 12.67 1.56 0.98
N LEU A 563 13.08 0.37 0.52
CA LEU A 563 12.21 -0.50 -0.26
C LEU A 563 11.08 -1.06 0.61
N LEU A 564 11.41 -1.60 1.79
CA LEU A 564 10.44 -2.21 2.71
C LEU A 564 9.31 -1.24 3.08
N GLY A 565 9.62 0.00 3.46
CA GLY A 565 8.62 0.98 3.87
C GLY A 565 7.59 1.24 2.77
N THR A 566 8.03 1.31 1.52
CA THR A 566 7.13 1.48 0.37
C THR A 566 6.29 0.22 0.12
N LEU A 567 6.87 -0.98 0.25
CA LEU A 567 6.12 -2.24 0.14
C LEU A 567 5.04 -2.34 1.22
N GLN A 568 5.40 -2.05 2.47
CA GLN A 568 4.47 -2.07 3.61
C GLN A 568 3.30 -1.10 3.41
N TRP A 569 3.55 0.10 2.86
CA TRP A 569 2.50 1.06 2.56
C TRP A 569 1.45 0.49 1.61
N TYR A 570 1.87 -0.17 0.52
CA TYR A 570 0.94 -0.79 -0.43
C TYR A 570 0.32 -2.08 0.10
N ASP A 571 1.03 -2.82 0.95
CA ASP A 571 0.47 -3.97 1.64
C ASP A 571 -0.69 -3.57 2.56
N LEU A 572 -0.86 -2.29 2.94
CA LEU A 572 -2.05 -1.84 3.68
C LEU A 572 -3.36 -1.96 2.86
N LEU A 573 -3.30 -2.03 1.54
CA LEU A 573 -4.45 -2.37 0.67
C LEU A 573 -4.86 -3.84 0.82
N VAL A 574 -3.91 -4.71 1.18
CA VAL A 574 -4.10 -6.15 1.39
C VAL A 574 -3.29 -6.61 2.60
N ARG A 575 -3.71 -6.12 3.77
CA ARG A 575 -2.95 -6.16 5.02
C ARG A 575 -2.38 -7.53 5.42
N PRO A 576 -3.04 -8.68 5.15
CA PRO A 576 -2.45 -9.99 5.44
C PRO A 576 -1.07 -10.24 4.82
N LYS A 577 -0.70 -9.54 3.73
CA LYS A 577 0.64 -9.61 3.13
C LYS A 577 1.77 -9.25 4.09
N LEU A 578 1.50 -8.42 5.11
CA LEU A 578 2.49 -8.04 6.12
C LEU A 578 3.08 -9.25 6.88
N SER A 579 2.39 -10.40 6.89
CA SER A 579 2.86 -11.65 7.49
C SER A 579 4.06 -12.28 6.77
N ILE A 580 4.36 -11.86 5.54
CA ILE A 580 5.54 -12.31 4.77
C ILE A 580 6.82 -11.91 5.50
N TYR A 581 6.85 -10.70 6.06
CA TYR A 581 8.06 -10.09 6.61
C TYR A 581 8.38 -10.59 8.01
N GLU A 582 9.60 -11.10 8.18
CA GLU A 582 10.13 -11.56 9.45
C GLU A 582 11.66 -11.36 9.49
N ALA A 583 12.37 -11.97 8.54
CA ALA A 583 13.81 -11.81 8.37
C ALA A 583 14.17 -10.36 8.01
N VAL A 584 13.38 -9.70 7.15
CA VAL A 584 13.61 -8.30 6.80
C VAL A 584 13.44 -7.37 7.99
N TYR A 585 12.47 -7.61 8.88
CA TYR A 585 12.32 -6.78 10.09
C TYR A 585 13.50 -6.95 11.05
N LYS A 586 13.99 -8.18 11.22
CA LYS A 586 15.19 -8.45 12.01
C LYS A 586 16.41 -7.74 11.43
N PHE A 587 16.54 -7.74 10.10
CA PHE A 587 17.63 -7.06 9.40
C PHE A 587 17.56 -5.53 9.52
N THR A 588 16.39 -4.93 9.26
CA THR A 588 16.20 -3.47 9.31
C THR A 588 16.10 -2.90 10.72
N GLY A 589 15.99 -3.76 11.74
CA GLY A 589 15.96 -3.35 13.15
C GLY A 589 17.34 -3.15 13.76
N ASN A 590 18.43 -3.33 13.00
CA ASN A 590 19.78 -3.08 13.48
C ASN A 590 20.01 -1.58 13.74
N LYS A 591 20.68 -1.24 14.84
CA LYS A 591 20.98 0.16 15.21
C LYS A 591 22.05 0.78 14.30
N ASP A 592 22.95 -0.02 13.75
CA ASP A 592 23.96 0.42 12.78
C ASP A 592 23.39 0.35 11.36
N ASP A 593 22.36 1.15 11.08
CA ASP A 593 21.54 1.04 9.88
C ASP A 593 22.18 1.62 8.60
N ASP A 594 23.25 2.39 8.74
CA ASP A 594 24.02 2.97 7.63
C ASP A 594 25.15 2.06 7.11
N VAL A 595 25.51 1.00 7.84
CA VAL A 595 26.64 0.12 7.46
C VAL A 595 26.26 -0.89 6.38
N VAL A 596 26.99 -0.91 5.27
CA VAL A 596 26.76 -1.85 4.16
C VAL A 596 27.23 -3.26 4.52
N VAL A 597 26.28 -4.19 4.62
CA VAL A 597 26.52 -5.60 4.97
C VAL A 597 25.98 -6.53 3.88
N ALA A 598 26.34 -7.82 3.94
CA ALA A 598 25.73 -8.82 3.07
C ALA A 598 24.25 -8.99 3.42
N ILE A 599 23.39 -9.01 2.40
CA ILE A 599 21.95 -9.18 2.57
C ILE A 599 21.67 -10.67 2.77
N PRO A 600 21.06 -11.09 3.89
CA PRO A 600 20.74 -12.50 4.11
C PRO A 600 19.78 -13.04 3.03
N PRO A 601 19.94 -14.29 2.55
CA PRO A 601 19.04 -14.88 1.55
C PRO A 601 17.56 -14.87 1.95
N GLY A 602 17.27 -14.98 3.25
CA GLY A 602 15.91 -14.88 3.79
C GLY A 602 15.27 -13.50 3.58
N VAL A 603 16.07 -12.42 3.64
CA VAL A 603 15.59 -11.05 3.40
C VAL A 603 15.22 -10.86 1.94
N LEU A 604 16.11 -11.25 1.01
CA LEU A 604 15.83 -11.17 -0.43
C LEU A 604 14.61 -12.03 -0.81
N ALA A 605 14.43 -13.18 -0.17
CA ALA A 605 13.29 -14.06 -0.38
C ALA A 605 11.96 -13.44 0.05
N GLU A 606 11.91 -12.79 1.21
CA GLU A 606 10.70 -12.11 1.68
C GLU A 606 10.33 -10.92 0.77
N LEU A 607 11.32 -10.13 0.35
CA LEU A 607 11.12 -9.03 -0.60
C LEU A 607 10.61 -9.55 -1.96
N ALA A 608 11.22 -10.62 -2.49
CA ALA A 608 10.79 -11.24 -3.74
C ALA A 608 9.38 -11.82 -3.64
N CYS A 609 9.04 -12.50 -2.54
CA CYS A 609 7.71 -13.04 -2.29
C CYS A 609 6.66 -11.92 -2.22
N SER A 610 6.97 -10.84 -1.50
CA SER A 610 6.08 -9.68 -1.42
C SER A 610 5.83 -9.00 -2.77
N LEU A 611 6.88 -8.76 -3.57
CA LEU A 611 6.78 -8.20 -4.92
C LEU A 611 6.05 -9.11 -5.90
N CYS A 612 6.29 -10.43 -5.83
CA CYS A 612 5.56 -11.42 -6.62
C CYS A 612 4.05 -11.36 -6.34
N LEU A 613 3.69 -11.34 -5.05
CA LEU A 613 2.31 -11.16 -4.61
C LEU A 613 1.84 -9.70 -4.71
N GLY A 614 2.66 -8.80 -5.25
CA GLY A 614 2.31 -7.40 -5.57
C GLY A 614 1.26 -7.29 -6.68
N VAL A 615 1.07 -8.35 -7.47
CA VAL A 615 -0.04 -8.45 -8.44
C VAL A 615 -1.42 -8.28 -7.78
N PHE A 616 -1.51 -8.50 -6.46
CA PHE A 616 -2.73 -8.35 -5.68
C PHE A 616 -2.90 -6.97 -5.03
N TRP A 617 -2.01 -5.99 -5.24
CA TRP A 617 -2.15 -4.61 -4.72
C TRP A 617 -3.25 -3.80 -5.42
N ARG A 618 -4.42 -4.41 -5.64
CA ARG A 618 -5.64 -3.73 -6.06
C ARG A 618 -6.77 -4.14 -5.13
N CYS A 619 -7.33 -3.17 -4.41
CA CYS A 619 -8.57 -3.33 -3.67
C CYS A 619 -9.75 -3.05 -4.60
N ASP A 620 -10.75 -3.93 -4.59
CA ASP A 620 -12.00 -3.76 -5.33
C ASP A 620 -13.06 -3.26 -4.36
N LEU A 621 -13.49 -2.00 -4.56
CA LEU A 621 -14.46 -1.32 -3.70
C LEU A 621 -15.90 -1.78 -3.99
N THR A 622 -16.11 -2.42 -5.14
CA THR A 622 -17.42 -2.97 -5.56
C THR A 622 -17.73 -4.33 -4.96
N ARG A 623 -16.80 -4.91 -4.19
CA ARG A 623 -16.97 -6.23 -3.56
C ARG A 623 -18.22 -6.25 -2.68
N PRO A 624 -19.20 -7.13 -2.98
CA PRO A 624 -20.38 -7.27 -2.14
C PRO A 624 -20.04 -7.99 -0.84
N PHE A 625 -20.82 -7.70 0.22
CA PHE A 625 -20.83 -8.54 1.41
C PHE A 625 -21.37 -9.92 1.10
N LEU A 626 -20.77 -10.93 1.72
CA LEU A 626 -21.36 -12.25 1.81
C LEU A 626 -22.53 -12.17 2.81
N PRO A 627 -23.76 -12.59 2.47
CA PRO A 627 -24.93 -12.58 3.38
C PRO A 627 -24.83 -13.68 4.45
N LEU A 628 -23.71 -13.70 5.17
CA LEU A 628 -23.30 -14.72 6.10
C LEU A 628 -22.50 -14.07 7.23
N LEU A 629 -22.95 -14.27 8.47
CA LEU A 629 -22.15 -13.98 9.65
C LEU A 629 -21.57 -15.30 10.16
N ALA A 630 -20.25 -15.36 10.35
CA ALA A 630 -19.57 -16.56 10.84
C ALA A 630 -18.97 -16.34 12.22
N ALA A 631 -18.79 -17.42 12.96
CA ALA A 631 -18.00 -17.43 14.18
C ALA A 631 -17.04 -18.63 14.16
N THR A 632 -15.88 -18.50 14.79
CA THR A 632 -14.95 -19.61 14.98
C THR A 632 -14.52 -19.68 16.43
N ASP A 633 -14.19 -20.89 16.88
CA ASP A 633 -13.67 -21.11 18.22
C ASP A 633 -12.78 -22.37 18.26
N ALA A 634 -11.92 -22.44 19.25
CA ALA A 634 -11.13 -23.62 19.56
C ALA A 634 -11.13 -23.96 21.05
N SER A 635 -11.06 -25.26 21.35
CA SER A 635 -10.91 -25.77 22.71
C SER A 635 -9.67 -26.66 22.84
N THR A 636 -9.03 -26.57 24.01
CA THR A 636 -7.96 -27.49 24.39
C THR A 636 -8.48 -28.89 24.72
N GLU A 637 -9.77 -29.08 24.94
CA GLU A 637 -10.37 -30.37 25.30
C GLU A 637 -10.68 -31.22 24.06
N PHE A 638 -11.32 -30.62 23.05
CA PHE A 638 -11.76 -31.35 21.85
C PHE A 638 -11.07 -30.88 20.56
N GLY A 639 -11.31 -29.65 20.11
CA GLY A 639 -10.70 -29.16 18.89
C GLY A 639 -11.29 -27.87 18.38
N PHE A 640 -11.88 -27.90 17.19
CA PHE A 640 -12.24 -26.70 16.43
C PHE A 640 -13.74 -26.69 16.11
N GLY A 641 -14.36 -25.52 16.29
CA GLY A 641 -15.76 -25.24 15.97
C GLY A 641 -15.89 -24.09 14.99
N ALA A 642 -16.87 -24.17 14.09
CA ALA A 642 -17.33 -23.02 13.33
C ALA A 642 -18.83 -23.08 13.10
N SER A 643 -19.47 -21.94 13.24
CA SER A 643 -20.92 -21.76 13.13
C SER A 643 -21.22 -20.56 12.24
N VAL A 644 -22.34 -20.60 11.53
CA VAL A 644 -22.76 -19.52 10.63
C VAL A 644 -24.23 -19.19 10.76
N LEU A 645 -24.57 -17.95 10.46
CA LEU A 645 -25.92 -17.45 10.31
C LEU A 645 -26.06 -16.86 8.90
N GLN A 646 -27.08 -17.30 8.15
CA GLN A 646 -27.50 -16.58 6.95
C GLN A 646 -28.18 -15.29 7.40
N ALA A 647 -27.64 -14.15 6.98
CA ALA A 647 -28.07 -12.85 7.48
C ALA A 647 -28.28 -11.88 6.31
N PRO A 648 -29.26 -10.96 6.40
CA PRO A 648 -29.38 -9.86 5.45
C PRO A 648 -28.07 -9.08 5.34
N VAL A 649 -27.76 -8.62 4.12
CA VAL A 649 -26.55 -7.83 3.87
C VAL A 649 -26.48 -6.58 4.76
N SER A 650 -27.62 -5.97 5.09
CA SER A 650 -27.71 -4.82 6.00
C SER A 650 -27.13 -5.13 7.38
N LEU A 651 -27.46 -6.29 7.95
CA LEU A 651 -26.94 -6.72 9.26
C LEU A 651 -25.44 -7.02 9.19
N VAL A 652 -25.00 -7.77 8.16
CA VAL A 652 -23.57 -8.09 7.99
C VAL A 652 -22.75 -6.81 7.80
N ARG A 653 -23.24 -5.87 6.99
CA ARG A 653 -22.62 -4.58 6.75
C ARG A 653 -22.59 -3.73 8.01
N GLN A 654 -23.65 -3.74 8.83
CA GLN A 654 -23.67 -3.06 10.13
C GLN A 654 -22.55 -3.59 11.04
N VAL A 655 -22.41 -4.91 11.15
CA VAL A 655 -21.34 -5.51 11.97
C VAL A 655 -19.95 -5.18 11.44
N ALA A 656 -19.77 -5.18 10.12
CA ALA A 656 -18.49 -4.87 9.51
C ALA A 656 -17.98 -3.45 9.85
N ARG A 657 -18.88 -2.49 10.12
CA ARG A 657 -18.49 -1.12 10.50
C ARG A 657 -17.75 -1.05 11.84
N TRP A 658 -18.04 -1.99 12.74
CA TRP A 658 -17.46 -2.09 14.07
C TRP A 658 -16.22 -3.01 14.10
N ALA A 659 -15.93 -3.69 13.00
CA ALA A 659 -14.83 -4.64 12.93
C ALA A 659 -13.46 -3.95 13.07
N GLU A 660 -12.55 -4.65 13.77
CA GLU A 660 -11.16 -4.25 13.97
C GLU A 660 -10.97 -2.87 14.64
N LYS A 661 -12.04 -2.33 15.25
CA LYS A 661 -12.00 -1.10 16.03
C LYS A 661 -11.54 -1.40 17.45
N GLN A 662 -10.73 -0.51 18.01
CA GLN A 662 -10.06 -0.77 19.27
C GLN A 662 -11.07 -0.98 20.40
N GLY A 663 -11.09 -2.20 20.95
CA GLY A 663 -11.94 -2.59 22.07
C GLY A 663 -13.40 -2.88 21.74
N ALA A 664 -13.86 -2.67 20.49
CA ALA A 664 -15.26 -2.92 20.13
C ALA A 664 -15.62 -4.41 20.22
N PHE A 665 -16.81 -4.71 20.75
CA PHE A 665 -17.29 -6.08 20.89
C PHE A 665 -18.81 -6.21 20.72
N LEU A 666 -19.24 -7.44 20.42
CA LEU A 666 -20.65 -7.78 20.21
C LEU A 666 -21.23 -8.61 21.35
N ILE A 667 -22.51 -8.42 21.62
CA ILE A 667 -23.33 -9.31 22.44
C ILE A 667 -24.57 -9.74 21.66
N MET A 668 -25.06 -10.96 21.88
CA MET A 668 -26.26 -11.48 21.23
C MET A 668 -27.53 -10.98 21.95
N ASP A 669 -28.69 -11.32 21.40
CA ASP A 669 -29.98 -11.02 22.03
C ASP A 669 -30.15 -11.82 23.34
N GLY A 670 -30.58 -11.14 24.40
CA GLY A 670 -30.62 -11.68 25.77
C GLY A 670 -29.26 -11.73 26.49
N GLY A 671 -28.16 -11.37 25.81
CA GLY A 671 -26.82 -11.30 26.41
C GLY A 671 -26.65 -10.14 27.38
N THR A 672 -25.94 -10.36 28.48
CA THR A 672 -25.60 -9.32 29.45
C THR A 672 -24.24 -8.71 29.13
N ALA A 673 -24.18 -7.39 28.94
CA ALA A 673 -22.91 -6.68 28.81
C ALA A 673 -22.07 -6.91 30.08
N THR A 674 -20.97 -7.65 29.98
CA THR A 674 -20.10 -7.93 31.13
C THR A 674 -18.83 -7.09 31.07
N LYS A 675 -18.63 -6.31 32.16
CA LYS A 675 -17.46 -5.53 32.59
C LYS A 675 -16.97 -4.40 31.66
N SER A 676 -16.93 -3.20 32.25
CA SER A 676 -16.46 -1.89 31.76
C SER A 676 -15.04 -1.80 31.18
N ARG A 677 -14.33 -2.93 31.02
CA ARG A 677 -12.94 -2.97 30.52
C ARG A 677 -12.84 -3.15 29.01
N LEU A 678 -13.89 -3.63 28.36
CA LEU A 678 -13.97 -3.74 26.89
C LEU A 678 -14.57 -2.41 26.35
N GLY A 679 -14.19 -2.03 25.12
CA GLY A 679 -14.59 -0.78 24.49
C GLY A 679 -16.08 -0.70 24.13
N PRO A 680 -16.49 -0.06 23.02
CA PRO A 680 -17.92 0.08 22.71
C PRO A 680 -18.59 -1.29 22.54
N CYS A 681 -19.71 -1.48 23.23
CA CYS A 681 -20.54 -2.69 23.17
C CYS A 681 -21.66 -2.52 22.15
N HIS A 682 -21.82 -3.49 21.25
CA HIS A 682 -22.86 -3.50 20.24
C HIS A 682 -23.78 -4.72 20.42
N ARG A 683 -25.10 -4.49 20.48
CA ARG A 683 -26.07 -5.58 20.59
C ARG A 683 -26.52 -6.05 19.21
N LEU A 684 -26.23 -7.29 18.90
CA LEU A 684 -26.73 -7.99 17.74
C LEU A 684 -28.09 -8.59 18.12
N GLY A 685 -29.20 -8.07 17.59
CA GLY A 685 -30.57 -8.56 17.84
C GLY A 685 -30.83 -9.97 17.25
N VAL A 686 -29.92 -10.89 17.50
CA VAL A 686 -29.83 -12.24 16.97
C VAL A 686 -29.59 -13.17 18.15
N ARG A 687 -30.32 -14.28 18.20
CA ARG A 687 -30.12 -15.31 19.24
C ARG A 687 -29.06 -16.32 18.83
N LEU A 688 -28.35 -16.87 19.81
CA LEU A 688 -27.36 -17.93 19.60
C LEU A 688 -27.92 -19.15 18.87
N ASP A 689 -29.19 -19.50 19.09
CA ASP A 689 -29.84 -20.67 18.51
C ASP A 689 -30.14 -20.54 17.00
N GLN A 690 -29.98 -19.35 16.43
CA GLN A 690 -30.14 -19.10 14.99
C GLN A 690 -28.90 -19.52 14.18
N PHE A 691 -27.74 -19.67 14.84
CA PHE A 691 -26.53 -20.14 14.17
C PHE A 691 -26.58 -21.65 13.91
N SER A 692 -26.07 -22.04 12.75
CA SER A 692 -25.91 -23.44 12.34
C SER A 692 -24.44 -23.84 12.34
N ASP A 693 -24.12 -24.94 12.99
CA ASP A 693 -22.76 -25.48 13.04
C ASP A 693 -22.34 -26.00 11.65
N ILE A 694 -21.20 -25.52 11.17
CA ILE A 694 -20.57 -25.96 9.92
C ILE A 694 -19.65 -27.15 10.15
N PHE A 695 -18.84 -27.08 11.21
CA PHE A 695 -18.01 -28.19 11.63
C PHE A 695 -17.75 -28.19 13.12
N SER A 696 -17.51 -29.41 13.62
CA SER A 696 -16.93 -29.70 14.93
C SER A 696 -15.91 -30.80 14.68
N VAL A 697 -14.63 -30.48 14.84
CA VAL A 697 -13.48 -31.31 14.40
C VAL A 697 -12.50 -31.48 15.54
N ARG A 698 -12.19 -32.72 15.92
CA ARG A 698 -11.19 -33.03 16.94
C ARG A 698 -9.79 -32.59 16.49
N LYS A 699 -9.05 -31.93 17.37
CA LYS A 699 -7.65 -31.54 17.10
C LYS A 699 -6.77 -32.77 16.98
N LYS A 700 -5.74 -32.67 16.12
CA LYS A 700 -4.76 -33.75 15.89
C LYS A 700 -3.42 -33.51 16.60
N PHE A 701 -3.26 -32.34 17.21
CA PHE A 701 -2.03 -31.93 17.87
C PHE A 701 -2.37 -31.07 19.09
N SER A 702 -1.46 -31.05 20.07
CA SER A 702 -1.50 -30.10 21.19
C SER A 702 -0.88 -28.77 20.76
N GLY A 703 -1.39 -27.67 21.32
CA GLY A 703 -0.90 -26.34 21.03
C GLY A 703 -1.50 -25.32 22.00
N HIS A 704 -0.84 -24.18 22.12
CA HIS A 704 -1.36 -23.06 22.90
C HIS A 704 -2.71 -22.59 22.32
N ILE A 705 -3.65 -22.18 23.18
CA ILE A 705 -5.02 -21.81 22.78
C ILE A 705 -5.05 -20.81 21.61
N ASN A 706 -4.29 -19.71 21.67
CA ASN A 706 -4.17 -18.74 20.57
C ASN A 706 -3.78 -19.34 19.20
N VAL A 707 -2.98 -20.41 19.19
CA VAL A 707 -2.60 -21.12 17.96
C VAL A 707 -3.77 -21.98 17.47
N LEU A 708 -4.49 -22.62 18.38
CA LEU A 708 -5.68 -23.42 18.06
C LEU A 708 -6.80 -22.54 17.49
N GLU A 709 -7.02 -21.36 18.05
CA GLU A 709 -7.94 -20.33 17.54
C GLU A 709 -7.63 -19.95 16.09
N GLY A 710 -6.36 -19.65 15.81
CA GLY A 710 -5.96 -19.34 14.45
C GLY A 710 -6.09 -20.52 13.49
N GLU A 711 -5.93 -21.76 13.95
CA GLU A 711 -6.15 -22.95 13.12
C GLU A 711 -7.66 -23.21 12.87
N ALA A 712 -8.54 -22.94 13.84
CA ALA A 712 -9.99 -22.94 13.64
C ALA A 712 -10.40 -21.91 12.58
N PHE A 713 -9.85 -20.70 12.67
CA PHE A 713 -10.07 -19.63 11.69
C PHE A 713 -9.59 -20.02 10.28
N VAL A 714 -8.38 -20.59 10.16
CA VAL A 714 -7.86 -21.09 8.88
C VAL A 714 -8.74 -22.22 8.33
N LEU A 715 -9.26 -23.12 9.17
CA LEU A 715 -10.16 -24.19 8.77
C LEU A 715 -11.49 -23.65 8.24
N TYR A 716 -12.03 -22.60 8.86
CA TYR A 716 -13.20 -21.87 8.37
C TYR A 716 -12.96 -21.25 6.99
N LEU A 717 -11.86 -20.52 6.80
CA LEU A 717 -11.55 -19.93 5.49
C LEU A 717 -11.36 -20.99 4.40
N ARG A 718 -10.74 -22.14 4.73
CA ARG A 718 -10.64 -23.28 3.80
C ARG A 718 -12.00 -23.80 3.40
N TRP A 719 -12.91 -23.98 4.35
CA TRP A 719 -14.29 -24.39 4.07
C TRP A 719 -15.01 -23.36 3.20
N LEU A 720 -14.87 -22.08 3.51
CA LEU A 720 -15.53 -20.98 2.83
C LEU A 720 -15.16 -20.95 1.34
N LEU A 721 -13.88 -21.10 1.02
CA LEU A 721 -13.34 -21.06 -0.35
C LEU A 721 -13.60 -22.33 -1.17
N ARG A 722 -14.22 -23.36 -0.60
CA ARG A 722 -14.66 -24.52 -1.41
C ARG A 722 -15.75 -24.15 -2.41
N ALA A 723 -16.48 -23.06 -2.14
CA ALA A 723 -17.58 -22.60 -2.98
C ALA A 723 -17.21 -21.31 -3.72
N ARG A 724 -17.16 -21.38 -5.06
CA ARG A 724 -16.85 -20.25 -5.94
C ARG A 724 -17.70 -19.01 -5.66
N LYS A 725 -18.97 -19.19 -5.27
CA LYS A 725 -19.90 -18.08 -4.95
C LYS A 725 -19.45 -17.21 -3.76
N HIS A 726 -18.56 -17.72 -2.91
CA HIS A 726 -18.00 -17.00 -1.76
C HIS A 726 -16.71 -16.23 -2.10
N HIS A 727 -16.15 -16.40 -3.30
CA HIS A 727 -14.97 -15.64 -3.73
C HIS A 727 -15.35 -14.19 -4.02
N GLY A 728 -14.40 -13.26 -3.87
CA GLY A 728 -14.62 -11.84 -4.17
C GLY A 728 -15.61 -11.16 -3.23
N ARG A 729 -15.63 -11.57 -1.94
CA ARG A 729 -16.60 -11.08 -0.95
C ARG A 729 -15.94 -10.37 0.22
N ARG A 730 -16.70 -9.45 0.82
CA ARG A 730 -16.45 -8.99 2.19
C ARG A 730 -17.07 -9.99 3.16
N VAL A 731 -16.27 -10.48 4.11
CA VAL A 731 -16.65 -11.56 5.04
C VAL A 731 -16.52 -11.02 6.45
N VAL A 732 -17.52 -11.28 7.28
CA VAL A 732 -17.53 -10.91 8.70
C VAL A 732 -17.39 -12.16 9.55
N VAL A 733 -16.45 -12.13 10.49
CA VAL A 733 -16.19 -13.25 11.41
C VAL A 733 -16.11 -12.77 12.85
N LEU A 734 -16.89 -13.40 13.71
CA LEU A 734 -16.88 -13.26 15.15
C LEU A 734 -15.77 -14.13 15.73
N LEU A 735 -14.95 -13.55 16.60
CA LEU A 735 -13.84 -14.20 17.29
C LEU A 735 -13.91 -13.87 18.77
N ASP A 736 -13.55 -14.79 19.65
CA ASP A 736 -13.46 -14.52 21.09
C ASP A 736 -12.03 -14.38 21.61
N SER A 737 -11.04 -14.75 20.81
CA SER A 737 -9.63 -14.46 21.09
C SER A 737 -9.23 -13.06 20.64
N ALA A 738 -9.16 -12.13 21.59
CA ALA A 738 -8.61 -10.78 21.37
C ALA A 738 -7.15 -10.80 20.87
N VAL A 739 -6.36 -11.81 21.27
CA VAL A 739 -4.96 -11.98 20.82
C VAL A 739 -4.92 -12.34 19.34
N TRP A 740 -5.72 -13.33 18.92
CA TRP A 740 -5.81 -13.72 17.51
C TRP A 740 -6.39 -12.58 16.66
N LEU A 741 -7.47 -11.94 17.12
CA LEU A 741 -8.08 -10.78 16.45
C LEU A 741 -7.06 -9.66 16.26
N GLY A 742 -6.31 -9.28 17.30
CA GLY A 742 -5.29 -8.23 17.22
C GLY A 742 -4.15 -8.59 16.26
N ALA A 743 -3.73 -9.86 16.20
CA ALA A 743 -2.71 -10.32 15.26
C ALA A 743 -3.22 -10.33 13.81
N ALA A 744 -4.45 -10.78 13.59
CA ALA A 744 -5.09 -10.84 12.27
C ALA A 744 -5.42 -9.45 11.71
N ALA A 745 -5.96 -8.53 12.54
CA ALA A 745 -6.24 -7.15 12.17
C ALA A 745 -4.96 -6.34 11.86
N LYS A 746 -3.83 -6.66 12.50
CA LYS A 746 -2.50 -6.14 12.14
C LYS A 746 -1.93 -6.79 10.88
N GLY A 747 -2.39 -7.99 10.51
CA GLY A 747 -1.89 -8.78 9.40
C GLY A 747 -0.50 -9.40 9.63
N ARG A 748 0.09 -9.26 10.82
CA ARG A 748 1.41 -9.80 11.19
C ARG A 748 1.53 -10.04 12.69
N SER A 749 2.45 -10.91 13.08
CA SER A 749 2.83 -11.15 14.49
C SER A 749 4.33 -11.45 14.61
N SER A 750 4.94 -11.11 15.74
CA SER A 750 6.30 -11.55 16.11
C SER A 750 6.33 -12.95 16.73
N SER A 751 5.16 -13.56 16.97
CA SER A 751 5.02 -14.88 17.59
C SER A 751 4.77 -15.99 16.56
N GLN A 752 4.60 -17.23 17.05
CA GLN A 752 4.23 -18.39 16.23
C GLN A 752 2.91 -18.21 15.44
N LEU A 753 2.07 -17.24 15.82
CA LEU A 753 0.85 -16.88 15.09
C LEU A 753 1.13 -16.42 13.65
N ASN A 754 2.32 -15.87 13.36
CA ASN A 754 2.64 -15.39 12.02
C ASN A 754 2.60 -16.50 10.97
N ARG A 755 2.91 -17.75 11.36
CA ARG A 755 2.76 -18.93 10.49
C ARG A 755 1.32 -19.13 10.03
N LEU A 756 0.35 -18.87 10.92
CA LEU A 756 -1.08 -18.95 10.61
C LEU A 756 -1.54 -17.75 9.79
N LEU A 757 -1.03 -16.55 10.11
CA LEU A 757 -1.32 -15.35 9.33
C LEU A 757 -0.85 -15.46 7.88
N ARG A 758 0.27 -16.14 7.62
CA ARG A 758 0.69 -16.49 6.25
C ARG A 758 -0.35 -17.38 5.55
N LYS A 759 -0.90 -18.40 6.22
CA LYS A 759 -2.01 -19.20 5.68
C LYS A 759 -3.25 -18.34 5.38
N VAL A 760 -3.61 -17.43 6.28
CA VAL A 760 -4.72 -16.48 6.10
C VAL A 760 -4.45 -15.58 4.90
N ALA A 761 -3.24 -15.06 4.73
CA ALA A 761 -2.84 -14.29 3.56
C ALA A 761 -3.02 -15.10 2.26
N ALA A 762 -2.53 -16.35 2.22
CA ALA A 762 -2.68 -17.19 1.04
C ALA A 762 -4.16 -17.41 0.66
N LEU A 763 -5.03 -17.68 1.65
CA LEU A 763 -6.46 -17.89 1.43
C LEU A 763 -7.18 -16.60 1.02
N THR A 764 -6.88 -15.47 1.67
CA THR A 764 -7.52 -14.17 1.36
C THR A 764 -7.11 -13.67 -0.03
N LEU A 765 -5.84 -13.80 -0.41
CA LEU A 765 -5.34 -13.47 -1.74
C LEU A 765 -5.97 -14.37 -2.81
N ALA A 766 -5.98 -15.69 -2.59
CA ALA A 766 -6.56 -16.64 -3.54
C ALA A 766 -8.07 -16.42 -3.72
N GLY A 767 -8.79 -16.20 -2.61
CA GLY A 767 -10.24 -16.01 -2.61
C GLY A 767 -10.71 -14.60 -2.93
N ASN A 768 -9.79 -13.63 -3.10
CA ASN A 768 -10.10 -12.20 -3.21
C ASN A 768 -11.03 -11.72 -2.06
N LEU A 769 -10.74 -12.15 -0.83
CA LEU A 769 -11.56 -11.86 0.35
C LEU A 769 -11.11 -10.58 1.06
N GLN A 770 -12.08 -9.80 1.54
CA GLN A 770 -11.86 -8.76 2.54
C GLN A 770 -12.44 -9.22 3.87
N LEU A 771 -11.58 -9.40 4.87
CA LEU A 771 -11.99 -9.87 6.20
C LEU A 771 -12.37 -8.67 7.07
N ASN A 772 -13.41 -8.85 7.87
CA ASN A 772 -13.85 -7.93 8.91
C ASN A 772 -14.00 -8.76 10.19
N LEU A 773 -13.13 -8.54 11.16
CA LEU A 773 -13.03 -9.35 12.37
C LEU A 773 -13.55 -8.55 13.57
N ILE A 774 -14.40 -9.15 14.38
CA ILE A 774 -14.97 -8.47 15.55
C ILE A 774 -14.99 -9.40 16.76
N LEU A 775 -14.75 -8.82 17.93
CA LEU A 775 -14.73 -9.54 19.19
C LEU A 775 -16.15 -9.92 19.60
N VAL A 776 -16.33 -11.15 20.05
CA VAL A 776 -17.52 -11.63 20.77
C VAL A 776 -17.05 -12.29 22.06
N PRO A 777 -17.64 -12.02 23.23
CA PRO A 777 -17.29 -12.75 24.45
C PRO A 777 -17.50 -14.27 24.28
N SER A 778 -16.67 -15.12 24.89
CA SER A 778 -16.77 -16.57 24.72
C SER A 778 -18.14 -17.15 25.08
N ALA A 779 -18.82 -16.61 26.11
CA ALA A 779 -20.19 -17.02 26.46
C ALA A 779 -21.23 -16.69 25.37
N GLU A 780 -20.93 -15.70 24.53
CA GLU A 780 -21.73 -15.22 23.41
C GLU A 780 -21.24 -15.79 22.06
N ASN A 781 -20.22 -16.67 22.07
CA ASN A 781 -19.66 -17.25 20.85
C ASN A 781 -20.48 -18.49 20.43
N PRO A 782 -21.19 -18.45 19.28
CA PRO A 782 -22.00 -19.59 18.84
C PRO A 782 -21.15 -20.82 18.44
N SER A 783 -19.83 -20.67 18.36
CA SER A 783 -18.90 -21.76 18.05
C SER A 783 -18.30 -22.47 19.27
N ASP A 784 -18.57 -22.03 20.51
CA ASP A 784 -18.03 -22.68 21.73
C ASP A 784 -18.51 -24.14 21.89
N ALA A 785 -19.82 -24.38 21.77
CA ALA A 785 -20.36 -25.74 21.83
C ALA A 785 -19.72 -26.69 20.79
N PRO A 786 -19.66 -26.35 19.48
CA PRO A 786 -19.03 -27.23 18.50
C PRO A 786 -17.50 -27.35 18.67
N SER A 787 -16.79 -26.37 19.24
CA SER A 787 -15.35 -26.50 19.51
C SER A 787 -15.06 -27.53 20.61
N ARG A 788 -16.02 -27.73 21.52
CA ARG A 788 -16.02 -28.75 22.60
C ARG A 788 -16.59 -30.11 22.18
N GLY A 789 -16.99 -30.27 20.91
CA GLY A 789 -17.53 -31.52 20.38
C GLY A 789 -19.05 -31.67 20.48
N VAL A 790 -19.77 -30.64 20.93
CA VAL A 790 -21.22 -30.64 21.03
C VAL A 790 -21.81 -30.03 19.76
N ARG A 791 -22.48 -30.83 18.94
CA ARG A 791 -23.14 -30.33 17.71
C ARG A 791 -24.59 -29.96 17.97
N ARG A 792 -24.96 -28.72 17.64
CA ARG A 792 -26.34 -28.28 17.52
C ARG A 792 -26.96 -28.94 16.29
N ARG A 793 -28.07 -29.66 16.46
CA ARG A 793 -28.81 -30.23 15.32
C ARG A 793 -29.33 -29.09 14.46
N ARG A 794 -29.08 -29.17 13.15
CA ARG A 794 -29.67 -28.26 12.15
C ARG A 794 -31.20 -28.38 12.26
N LYS A 795 -31.89 -27.33 12.74
CA LYS A 795 -33.35 -27.24 12.58
C LYS A 795 -33.63 -27.28 11.07
N LYS A 796 -34.47 -28.23 10.64
CA LYS A 796 -34.80 -28.45 9.23
C LYS A 796 -35.42 -27.20 8.62
#